data_AF-A0A7S3QFE7-F1
#
_entry.id   AF-A0A7S3QFE7-F1
#
_cell.length_a   1.000
_cell.length_b   1.000
_cell.length_c   1.000
_cell.angle_alpha   90.00
_cell.angle_beta   90.00
_cell.angle_gamma   90.00
#
_symmetry.space_group_name_H-M   'P 1'
#
loop_
_entity.id
_entity.type
_entity.pdbx_description
1 polymer ?
#
loop_
_entity_poly.entity_id
_entity_poly.type
_entity_poly.pdbx_seq_one_letter_code
_entity_poly.pdbx_strand_id
1 'polypeptide(L)'
;MNFPALLLISIFAHSSAQQTQTCSLHGFTLKLQNGCSLHALRESYEKYLAEPENQILAQSDCGADHIDNLLDGQDVDSLCQNAIEINGEITFDEIVRQGQDSKFIESFYRGNTYWNEEVETNYDLDDPNGSPTNVLKEDIAQVPLYYELAEQTKVKYPSEIDNFDLDSCGLNTVMCCWSLDRQKDNDGNCATPYDTNCVDKDPADNTDICGVHLDRGNASNNLNTDGFTVLEGDNDDGEGATHCHGFAFSNNANDAETRYMGNNLFFISMYDHLYKRGYARNIPGAPMCGCVEQMPVVTRSDCTQVDVTETFTFLYDPLNGFSVTASDVNIDFNACQGLNDNNNDLSAYVARLETEGKVTLAQKNQLASHLVEADNCPTTIERNLALKGFVRGFNENTYEHMYSFPSTDTHEIAHGLCVLGASSAGAFSDTDFELEYKVVSDFRDGTRLWSDKDYVVKGIQGADMCEGGIYLEPTKYKSIDRYTDITVGANSITGDYISICVILSTDYRRTGNWNKILPNEGFKVSDEFAFTRPNGRNVGKMRSYCKTSPEPPTAAPSSVPTGTLKDYGSTPPTSELPLGLCSGDCDSSDICGPGLMCFQRDGLAPVPGCVGDGKSDYDYCIDPRSLDPNDLRDYGGNPSKTELPLGLCSGDCDNSDHCAPGLMCFQREGNTPVPGCVGDGVKDYDYCIDPQNLNPNDLRDYGGNPSSIDLPLGLCSGDCDDSDHCDEGLVCFQREGNTPVPGCVGDGVK
;
A
#
# COMPACT_ATOMS: atom_id res chain seq x y z
N MET A 1 -79.19 27.97 59.75
CA MET A 1 -79.48 26.56 60.08
C MET A 1 -78.93 25.70 58.97
N ASN A 2 -78.12 24.71 59.35
CA ASN A 2 -77.80 23.44 58.67
C ASN A 2 -77.37 23.39 57.19
N PHE A 3 -76.13 22.93 57.04
CA PHE A 3 -75.61 22.00 56.00
C PHE A 3 -76.53 20.78 55.76
N PRO A 4 -76.50 20.13 54.58
CA PRO A 4 -75.39 19.27 54.08
C PRO A 4 -74.98 19.58 52.62
N ALA A 5 -73.74 19.48 52.13
CA ALA A 5 -72.64 18.50 52.23
C ALA A 5 -72.75 17.29 51.25
N LEU A 6 -71.71 17.19 50.40
CA LEU A 6 -71.26 16.11 49.48
C LEU A 6 -71.97 16.02 48.10
N LEU A 7 -71.29 15.91 46.95
CA LEU A 7 -69.91 15.52 46.66
C LEU A 7 -69.44 16.11 45.31
N LEU A 8 -68.15 16.48 45.25
CA LEU A 8 -67.40 16.96 44.08
C LEU A 8 -67.21 15.87 43.01
N ILE A 9 -67.12 16.29 41.74
CA ILE A 9 -65.93 16.20 40.85
C ILE A 9 -66.16 17.24 39.74
N SER A 10 -65.37 18.32 39.76
CA SER A 10 -65.31 19.31 38.68
C SER A 10 -63.91 19.26 38.07
N ILE A 11 -63.81 18.74 36.84
CA ILE A 11 -62.62 18.89 36.00
C ILE A 11 -62.71 20.30 35.40
N PHE A 12 -61.99 21.25 35.98
CA PHE A 12 -61.75 22.56 35.35
C PHE A 12 -60.46 22.46 34.54
N ALA A 13 -60.61 22.41 33.22
CA ALA A 13 -59.54 22.71 32.29
C ALA A 13 -59.08 24.16 32.53
N HIS A 14 -57.87 24.32 33.07
CA HIS A 14 -57.16 25.58 33.01
C HIS A 14 -56.44 25.61 31.66
N SER A 15 -56.95 26.39 30.71
CA SER A 15 -56.15 26.83 29.57
C SER A 15 -55.21 27.93 30.05
N SER A 16 -54.00 27.57 30.46
CA SER A 16 -52.88 28.52 30.48
C SER A 16 -52.37 28.63 29.04
N ALA A 17 -52.84 29.63 28.30
CA ALA A 17 -52.13 30.09 27.13
C ALA A 17 -50.80 30.70 27.62
N GLN A 18 -49.71 29.94 27.54
CA GLN A 18 -48.36 30.52 27.61
C GLN A 18 -48.20 31.41 26.39
N GLN A 19 -48.12 32.73 26.61
CA GLN A 19 -47.52 33.62 25.61
C GLN A 19 -46.05 33.23 25.48
N THR A 20 -45.69 32.61 24.37
CA THR A 20 -44.29 32.48 23.95
C THR A 20 -43.77 33.89 23.70
N GLN A 21 -42.92 34.38 24.59
CA GLN A 21 -42.29 35.69 24.48
C GLN A 21 -41.19 35.56 23.42
N THR A 22 -41.38 36.19 22.26
CA THR A 22 -40.45 36.11 21.13
C THR A 22 -39.13 36.78 21.48
N CYS A 23 -38.01 36.05 21.32
CA CYS A 23 -36.66 36.62 21.42
C CYS A 23 -36.56 37.86 20.51
N SER A 24 -36.29 39.03 21.10
CA SER A 24 -36.22 40.32 20.40
C SER A 24 -34.87 40.94 20.71
N LEU A 25 -33.87 40.67 19.86
CA LEU A 25 -32.52 41.20 20.00
C LEU A 25 -32.36 42.50 19.21
N HIS A 26 -31.62 43.45 19.80
CA HIS A 26 -31.01 44.54 19.06
C HIS A 26 -29.84 44.00 18.22
N GLY A 27 -29.39 44.76 17.22
CA GLY A 27 -28.24 44.34 16.41
C GLY A 27 -27.01 44.08 17.26
N PHE A 28 -26.25 43.04 16.92
CA PHE A 28 -25.09 42.56 17.69
C PHE A 28 -23.94 42.16 16.77
N THR A 29 -22.76 41.96 17.37
CA THR A 29 -21.55 41.59 16.64
C THR A 29 -20.90 40.39 17.29
N LEU A 30 -20.60 39.37 16.49
CA LEU A 30 -19.86 38.18 16.91
C LEU A 30 -18.52 38.14 16.17
N LYS A 31 -17.48 37.67 16.84
CA LYS A 31 -16.17 37.44 16.25
C LYS A 31 -15.83 35.97 16.34
N LEU A 32 -15.39 35.41 15.22
CA LEU A 32 -14.88 34.06 15.11
C LEU A 32 -13.41 34.15 14.74
N GLN A 33 -12.55 33.43 15.46
CA GLN A 33 -11.13 33.33 15.16
C GLN A 33 -10.84 31.93 14.61
N ASN A 34 -10.00 31.85 13.57
CA ASN A 34 -9.43 30.62 13.03
C ASN A 34 -10.47 29.60 12.55
N GLY A 35 -11.39 30.06 11.71
CA GLY A 35 -12.41 29.23 11.09
C GLY A 35 -13.77 29.89 11.13
N CYS A 36 -14.55 29.62 10.11
CA CYS A 36 -15.93 30.03 10.03
C CYS A 36 -16.80 28.81 9.78
N SER A 37 -17.52 28.40 10.81
CA SER A 37 -18.47 27.29 10.73
C SER A 37 -19.69 27.61 11.57
N LEU A 38 -20.81 26.93 11.28
CA LEU A 38 -22.02 27.04 12.10
C LEU A 38 -21.75 26.71 13.58
N HIS A 39 -20.88 25.74 13.85
CA HIS A 39 -20.49 25.38 15.21
C HIS A 39 -19.75 26.53 15.92
N ALA A 40 -18.74 27.13 15.27
CA ALA A 40 -18.00 28.26 15.82
C ALA A 40 -18.90 29.50 16.02
N LEU A 41 -19.86 29.72 15.12
CA LEU A 41 -20.85 30.80 15.24
C LEU A 41 -21.76 30.59 16.45
N ARG A 42 -22.27 29.36 16.66
CA ARG A 42 -23.07 28.99 17.85
C ARG A 42 -22.30 29.22 19.14
N GLU A 43 -21.04 28.76 19.22
CA GLU A 43 -20.21 28.98 20.41
C GLU A 43 -19.94 30.47 20.67
N SER A 44 -19.67 31.25 19.62
CA SER A 44 -19.46 32.70 19.75
C SER A 44 -20.74 33.40 20.24
N TYR A 45 -21.90 32.97 19.74
CA TYR A 45 -23.20 33.50 20.18
C TYR A 45 -23.55 33.10 21.62
N GLU A 46 -23.25 31.88 22.06
CA GLU A 46 -23.40 31.46 23.45
C GLU A 46 -22.55 32.31 24.40
N LYS A 47 -21.29 32.57 24.02
CA LYS A 47 -20.40 33.46 24.77
C LYS A 47 -20.97 34.88 24.85
N TYR A 48 -21.46 35.41 23.74
CA TYR A 48 -22.13 36.71 23.69
C TYR A 48 -23.33 36.78 24.64
N LEU A 49 -24.20 35.76 24.66
CA LEU A 49 -25.35 35.70 25.57
C LEU A 49 -24.95 35.57 27.05
N ALA A 50 -23.81 34.96 27.34
CA ALA A 50 -23.31 34.80 28.70
C ALA A 50 -22.78 36.11 29.31
N GLU A 51 -22.48 37.13 28.51
CA GLU A 51 -21.97 38.42 28.99
C GLU A 51 -23.02 39.20 29.80
N PRO A 52 -22.67 39.75 30.97
CA PRO A 52 -23.64 40.40 31.87
C PRO A 52 -24.44 41.54 31.24
N GLU A 53 -23.84 42.33 30.34
CA GLU A 53 -24.55 43.37 29.57
C GLU A 53 -25.62 42.83 28.62
N ASN A 54 -25.42 41.63 28.06
CA ASN A 54 -26.31 41.04 27.07
C ASN A 54 -27.41 40.17 27.70
N GLN A 55 -27.21 39.72 28.95
CA GLN A 55 -28.24 39.03 29.75
C GLN A 55 -29.49 39.89 30.00
N ILE A 56 -29.37 41.23 29.96
CA ILE A 56 -30.50 42.17 30.08
C ILE A 56 -31.28 42.30 28.76
N LEU A 57 -30.61 42.04 27.62
CA LEU A 57 -31.18 42.09 26.27
C LEU A 57 -31.87 40.77 25.87
N ALA A 58 -31.38 39.63 26.39
CA ALA A 58 -31.98 38.31 26.20
C ALA A 58 -33.23 38.14 27.08
N GLN A 59 -34.42 38.53 26.60
CA GLN A 59 -35.68 38.17 27.25
C GLN A 59 -35.92 36.65 27.16
N SER A 60 -35.63 35.93 28.24
CA SER A 60 -36.03 34.57 28.68
C SER A 60 -36.23 33.40 27.70
N ASP A 61 -35.90 33.48 26.41
CA ASP A 61 -35.99 32.33 25.47
C ASP A 61 -34.94 32.35 24.32
N CYS A 62 -33.91 33.21 24.38
CA CYS A 62 -32.84 33.25 23.38
C CYS A 62 -31.77 32.19 23.71
N GLY A 63 -31.99 30.93 23.32
CA GLY A 63 -30.98 29.86 23.41
C GLY A 63 -29.98 29.88 22.25
N ALA A 64 -28.96 29.03 22.30
CA ALA A 64 -27.96 28.88 21.23
C ALA A 64 -28.60 28.56 19.87
N ASP A 65 -29.64 27.72 19.86
CA ASP A 65 -30.42 27.34 18.68
C ASP A 65 -31.17 28.52 18.04
N HIS A 66 -31.28 29.67 18.73
CA HIS A 66 -31.90 30.85 18.16
C HIS A 66 -31.09 31.40 16.99
N ILE A 67 -29.76 31.22 16.99
CA ILE A 67 -28.89 31.68 15.90
C ILE A 67 -29.29 31.06 14.55
N ASP A 68 -29.77 29.81 14.55
CA ASP A 68 -30.22 29.12 13.33
C ASP A 68 -31.47 29.77 12.73
N ASN A 69 -32.36 30.28 13.59
CA ASN A 69 -33.53 31.04 13.14
C ASN A 69 -33.14 32.42 12.61
N LEU A 70 -32.13 33.06 13.21
CA LEU A 70 -31.62 34.36 12.76
C LEU A 70 -30.89 34.26 11.42
N LEU A 71 -30.26 33.11 11.14
CA LEU A 71 -29.66 32.83 9.84
C LEU A 71 -30.72 32.69 8.74
N ASP A 72 -31.99 32.40 9.05
CA ASP A 72 -33.10 32.26 8.09
C ASP A 72 -32.76 31.33 6.89
N GLY A 73 -32.06 30.24 7.17
CA GLY A 73 -31.61 29.28 6.15
C GLY A 73 -30.39 29.71 5.34
N GLN A 74 -29.73 30.82 5.70
CA GLN A 74 -28.42 31.17 5.16
C GLN A 74 -27.36 30.16 5.61
N ASP A 75 -26.52 29.76 4.67
CA ASP A 75 -25.37 28.90 4.91
C ASP A 75 -24.18 29.74 5.41
N VAL A 76 -23.69 29.42 6.61
CA VAL A 76 -22.60 30.15 7.28
C VAL A 76 -21.31 30.08 6.48
N ASP A 77 -21.04 28.92 5.89
CA ASP A 77 -19.88 28.67 5.06
C ASP A 77 -19.88 29.60 3.84
N SER A 78 -21.01 29.68 3.13
CA SER A 78 -21.22 30.61 2.01
C SER A 78 -21.06 32.08 2.42
N LEU A 79 -21.55 32.48 3.60
CA LEU A 79 -21.39 33.86 4.09
C LEU A 79 -19.91 34.22 4.31
N CYS A 80 -19.11 33.26 4.77
CA CYS A 80 -17.70 33.46 5.01
C CYS A 80 -16.83 33.45 3.76
N GLN A 81 -17.16 32.61 2.77
CA GLN A 81 -16.51 32.70 1.45
C GLN A 81 -16.69 34.09 0.84
N ASN A 82 -17.92 34.61 0.83
CA ASN A 82 -18.22 35.95 0.31
C ASN A 82 -17.43 37.04 1.06
N ALA A 83 -17.27 36.91 2.38
CA ALA A 83 -16.52 37.88 3.18
C ALA A 83 -15.03 37.94 2.81
N ILE A 84 -14.44 36.81 2.41
CA ILE A 84 -13.05 36.75 1.93
C ILE A 84 -12.95 37.36 0.53
N GLU A 85 -13.85 37.02 -0.38
CA GLU A 85 -13.83 37.56 -1.75
C GLU A 85 -13.98 39.08 -1.79
N ILE A 86 -14.82 39.64 -0.91
CA ILE A 86 -15.03 41.10 -0.79
C ILE A 86 -13.75 41.84 -0.35
N ASN A 87 -12.86 41.19 0.40
CA ASN A 87 -11.58 41.79 0.81
C ASN A 87 -10.57 41.90 -0.34
N GLY A 88 -10.88 41.35 -1.51
CA GLY A 88 -10.01 41.34 -2.67
C GLY A 88 -9.05 40.16 -2.67
N GLU A 89 -8.65 39.76 -3.87
CA GLU A 89 -7.60 38.77 -4.11
C GLU A 89 -6.58 39.36 -5.08
N ILE A 90 -5.32 38.95 -4.92
CA ILE A 90 -4.23 39.27 -5.85
C ILE A 90 -4.02 38.10 -6.81
N THR A 91 -3.54 38.40 -8.01
CA THR A 91 -3.37 37.42 -9.09
C THR A 91 -1.92 37.21 -9.48
N PHE A 92 -1.57 36.03 -9.99
CA PHE A 92 -0.21 35.73 -10.47
C PHE A 92 0.29 36.70 -11.54
N ASP A 93 -0.61 37.31 -12.32
CA ASP A 93 -0.27 38.32 -13.33
C ASP A 93 0.34 39.59 -12.74
N GLU A 94 0.11 39.87 -11.45
CA GLU A 94 0.67 41.04 -10.76
C GLU A 94 2.14 40.84 -10.36
N ILE A 95 2.65 39.61 -10.44
CA ILE A 95 4.05 39.28 -10.17
C ILE A 95 4.92 39.76 -11.34
N VAL A 96 4.49 39.54 -12.58
CA VAL A 96 5.33 39.79 -13.76
C VAL A 96 5.43 41.28 -14.13
N ARG A 97 6.52 41.66 -14.82
CA ARG A 97 6.72 43.06 -15.25
C ARG A 97 5.62 43.48 -16.24
N GLN A 98 5.21 44.75 -16.17
CA GLN A 98 4.20 45.33 -17.07
C GLN A 98 4.52 45.02 -18.56
N GLY A 99 3.63 44.28 -19.22
CA GLY A 99 3.75 43.88 -20.63
C GLY A 99 3.96 42.39 -20.85
N GLN A 100 4.21 41.61 -19.80
CA GLN A 100 4.07 40.15 -19.81
C GLN A 100 2.64 39.81 -19.36
N ASP A 101 1.94 38.96 -20.12
CA ASP A 101 0.57 38.52 -19.83
C ASP A 101 0.57 37.14 -19.16
N SER A 102 -0.62 36.63 -18.83
CA SER A 102 -0.84 35.31 -18.19
C SER A 102 -0.13 34.14 -18.87
N LYS A 103 0.24 34.28 -20.14
CA LYS A 103 1.04 33.28 -20.87
C LYS A 103 2.45 33.13 -20.33
N PHE A 104 3.01 34.16 -19.70
CA PHE A 104 4.31 34.05 -19.05
C PHE A 104 4.24 33.12 -17.84
N ILE A 105 3.21 33.26 -16.99
CA ILE A 105 2.99 32.40 -15.83
C ILE A 105 2.76 30.95 -16.26
N GLU A 106 1.90 30.75 -17.27
CA GLU A 106 1.71 29.43 -17.90
C GLU A 106 3.06 28.87 -18.39
N SER A 107 3.82 29.65 -19.17
CA SER A 107 5.13 29.19 -19.69
C SER A 107 6.14 28.93 -18.58
N PHE A 108 6.09 29.67 -17.46
CA PHE A 108 6.95 29.49 -16.31
C PHE A 108 6.70 28.13 -15.66
N TYR A 109 5.45 27.78 -15.39
CA TYR A 109 5.11 26.47 -14.81
C TYR A 109 5.35 25.30 -15.77
N ARG A 110 5.45 25.58 -17.08
CA ARG A 110 5.91 24.60 -18.08
C ARG A 110 7.42 24.41 -18.13
N GLY A 111 8.20 25.27 -17.49
CA GLY A 111 9.67 25.23 -17.53
C GLY A 111 10.32 26.00 -18.69
N ASN A 112 9.57 26.81 -19.46
CA ASN A 112 10.00 27.36 -20.75
C ASN A 112 10.21 28.89 -20.75
N THR A 113 10.58 29.47 -19.61
CA THR A 113 10.86 30.91 -19.52
C THR A 113 12.31 31.13 -19.16
N TYR A 114 12.79 32.34 -19.40
CA TYR A 114 14.13 32.74 -19.00
C TYR A 114 14.36 32.58 -17.47
N TRP A 115 13.31 32.64 -16.65
CA TRP A 115 13.41 32.31 -15.22
C TRP A 115 13.81 30.86 -14.99
N ASN A 116 13.52 29.94 -15.91
CA ASN A 116 13.86 28.53 -15.78
C ASN A 116 15.20 28.14 -16.43
N GLU A 117 15.80 29.05 -17.20
CA GLU A 117 16.97 28.75 -18.04
C GLU A 117 18.22 29.58 -17.66
N GLU A 118 18.04 30.81 -17.18
CA GLU A 118 19.15 31.71 -16.89
C GLU A 118 19.84 31.38 -15.56
N VAL A 119 21.17 31.44 -15.54
CA VAL A 119 22.01 31.33 -14.34
C VAL A 119 22.63 32.68 -14.00
N GLU A 120 22.95 32.90 -12.72
CA GLU A 120 23.66 34.11 -12.28
C GLU A 120 25.01 34.22 -13.02
N THR A 121 25.44 35.43 -13.37
CA THR A 121 26.69 35.66 -14.10
C THR A 121 27.61 36.62 -13.35
N ASN A 122 28.93 36.51 -13.52
CA ASN A 122 29.85 37.51 -12.93
C ASN A 122 30.18 38.65 -13.90
N TYR A 123 29.95 38.45 -15.19
CA TYR A 123 30.29 39.40 -16.25
C TYR A 123 29.39 39.17 -17.49
N ASP A 124 29.57 40.02 -18.49
CA ASP A 124 28.90 39.89 -19.78
C ASP A 124 29.47 38.67 -20.51
N LEU A 125 28.64 37.70 -20.92
CA LEU A 125 29.13 36.49 -21.61
C LEU A 125 29.93 36.81 -22.89
N ASP A 126 29.68 37.97 -23.51
CA ASP A 126 30.41 38.48 -24.68
C ASP A 126 31.58 39.43 -24.32
N ASP A 127 31.65 39.94 -23.08
CA ASP A 127 32.77 40.74 -22.55
C ASP A 127 33.11 40.36 -21.10
N PRO A 128 34.18 39.58 -20.86
CA PRO A 128 34.63 39.22 -19.51
C PRO A 128 35.02 40.38 -18.58
N ASN A 129 35.06 41.62 -19.09
CA ASN A 129 35.24 42.84 -18.28
C ASN A 129 33.97 43.69 -18.19
N GLY A 130 32.88 43.25 -18.80
CA GLY A 130 31.56 43.86 -18.78
C GLY A 130 30.82 43.63 -17.47
N SER A 131 29.67 44.29 -17.33
CA SER A 131 28.75 44.04 -16.22
C SER A 131 28.08 42.67 -16.37
N PRO A 132 27.63 42.02 -15.28
CA PRO A 132 26.87 40.78 -15.35
C PRO A 132 25.72 40.84 -16.36
N THR A 133 25.55 39.76 -17.14
CA THR A 133 24.43 39.62 -18.08
C THR A 133 23.13 39.43 -17.31
N ASN A 134 23.16 38.53 -16.33
CA ASN A 134 22.03 38.15 -15.48
C ASN A 134 22.37 38.45 -14.03
N VAL A 135 21.47 39.14 -13.35
CA VAL A 135 21.51 39.40 -11.91
C VAL A 135 20.18 38.96 -11.36
N LEU A 136 20.07 37.66 -11.05
CA LEU A 136 18.78 36.98 -10.89
C LEU A 136 17.91 37.65 -9.82
N LYS A 137 18.50 38.05 -8.68
CA LYS A 137 17.76 38.75 -7.62
C LYS A 137 17.20 40.11 -8.03
N GLU A 138 17.78 40.78 -9.01
CA GLU A 138 17.25 42.01 -9.61
C GLU A 138 16.20 41.69 -10.69
N ASP A 139 16.39 40.62 -11.44
CA ASP A 139 15.49 40.17 -12.50
C ASP A 139 14.13 39.72 -11.96
N ILE A 140 14.11 39.14 -10.76
CA ILE A 140 12.91 38.72 -10.03
C ILE A 140 12.60 39.54 -8.77
N ALA A 141 13.02 40.81 -8.71
CA ALA A 141 12.84 41.70 -7.55
C ALA A 141 11.37 41.92 -7.10
N GLN A 142 10.40 41.66 -7.98
CA GLN A 142 8.96 41.63 -7.70
C GLN A 142 8.55 40.53 -6.70
N VAL A 143 9.23 39.38 -6.69
CA VAL A 143 8.83 38.18 -5.95
C VAL A 143 8.82 38.43 -4.44
N PRO A 144 9.87 39.01 -3.81
CA PRO A 144 9.82 39.31 -2.38
C PRO A 144 8.77 40.36 -2.02
N LEU A 145 8.44 41.31 -2.91
CA LEU A 145 7.37 42.29 -2.67
C LEU A 145 5.99 41.64 -2.72
N TYR A 146 5.78 40.72 -3.67
CA TYR A 146 4.55 39.95 -3.76
C TYR A 146 4.38 39.00 -2.56
N TYR A 147 5.48 38.46 -2.03
CA TYR A 147 5.47 37.65 -0.80
C TYR A 147 4.91 38.42 0.40
N GLU A 148 5.33 39.67 0.62
CA GLU A 148 4.78 40.51 1.71
C GLU A 148 3.26 40.70 1.59
N LEU A 149 2.71 40.74 0.36
CA LEU A 149 1.27 40.79 0.11
C LEU A 149 0.60 39.44 0.31
N ALA A 150 1.24 38.35 -0.13
CA ALA A 150 0.74 36.99 -0.03
C ALA A 150 0.69 36.46 1.42
N GLU A 151 1.40 37.07 2.36
CA GLU A 151 1.27 36.78 3.80
C GLU A 151 -0.02 37.37 4.42
N GLN A 152 -0.65 38.33 3.75
CA GLN A 152 -1.78 39.11 4.31
C GLN A 152 -3.04 39.08 3.43
N THR A 153 -2.92 38.58 2.20
CA THR A 153 -3.97 38.64 1.18
C THR A 153 -4.07 37.31 0.44
N LYS A 154 -5.29 36.88 0.11
CA LYS A 154 -5.52 35.68 -0.69
C LYS A 154 -4.93 35.86 -2.09
N VAL A 155 -4.14 34.88 -2.54
CA VAL A 155 -3.69 34.75 -3.92
C VAL A 155 -4.68 33.86 -4.65
N LYS A 156 -5.22 34.35 -5.76
CA LYS A 156 -6.11 33.57 -6.62
C LYS A 156 -5.38 32.33 -7.16
N TYR A 157 -5.95 31.14 -6.95
CA TYR A 157 -5.41 29.92 -7.52
C TYR A 157 -5.58 29.90 -9.05
N PRO A 158 -4.54 29.62 -9.84
CA PRO A 158 -4.57 29.77 -11.29
C PRO A 158 -5.17 28.54 -11.99
N SER A 159 -6.40 28.17 -11.63
CA SER A 159 -7.14 27.02 -12.19
C SER A 159 -7.39 27.10 -13.70
N GLU A 160 -7.24 28.28 -14.29
CA GLU A 160 -7.32 28.53 -15.73
C GLU A 160 -6.11 28.01 -16.52
N ILE A 161 -5.03 27.59 -15.84
CA ILE A 161 -3.84 27.00 -16.45
C ILE A 161 -3.96 25.48 -16.39
N ASP A 162 -3.69 24.80 -17.50
CA ASP A 162 -3.81 23.32 -17.62
C ASP A 162 -3.02 22.55 -16.52
N ASN A 163 -1.92 23.11 -16.03
CA ASN A 163 -1.13 22.57 -14.93
C ASN A 163 -1.91 22.42 -13.61
N PHE A 164 -2.93 23.25 -13.41
CA PHE A 164 -3.64 23.43 -12.15
C PHE A 164 -5.15 23.35 -12.32
N ASP A 165 -5.63 22.82 -13.44
CA ASP A 165 -7.05 22.60 -13.67
C ASP A 165 -7.59 21.61 -12.64
N LEU A 166 -8.52 22.09 -11.81
CA LEU A 166 -9.14 21.33 -10.73
C LEU A 166 -9.92 20.11 -11.23
N ASP A 167 -10.42 20.13 -12.47
CA ASP A 167 -11.08 18.96 -13.07
C ASP A 167 -10.09 17.81 -13.32
N SER A 168 -8.80 18.14 -13.46
CA SER A 168 -7.69 17.18 -13.64
C SER A 168 -6.90 16.88 -12.35
N CYS A 169 -7.23 17.57 -11.25
CA CYS A 169 -6.51 17.55 -9.97
C CYS A 169 -7.22 16.70 -8.90
N GLY A 170 -7.63 15.49 -9.24
CA GLY A 170 -8.47 14.62 -8.40
C GLY A 170 -7.83 14.16 -7.09
N LEU A 171 -6.49 14.22 -6.97
CA LEU A 171 -5.72 13.85 -5.78
C LEU A 171 -5.54 14.99 -4.78
N ASN A 172 -6.04 16.18 -5.09
CA ASN A 172 -5.89 17.39 -4.30
C ASN A 172 -4.45 17.67 -3.85
N THR A 173 -3.49 17.37 -4.73
CA THR A 173 -2.06 17.44 -4.42
C THR A 173 -1.35 18.09 -5.60
N VAL A 174 -0.54 19.10 -5.31
CA VAL A 174 0.30 19.79 -6.28
C VAL A 174 1.75 19.54 -5.91
N MET A 175 2.58 19.28 -6.92
CA MET A 175 4.01 19.04 -6.76
C MET A 175 4.79 19.87 -7.78
N CYS A 176 5.93 20.38 -7.35
CA CYS A 176 6.95 20.98 -8.19
C CYS A 176 8.21 20.14 -8.11
N CYS A 177 8.94 20.00 -9.22
CA CYS A 177 10.23 19.32 -9.26
C CYS A 177 11.22 20.12 -10.11
N TRP A 178 12.44 20.28 -9.58
CA TRP A 178 13.50 21.08 -10.17
C TRP A 178 14.76 20.26 -10.40
N SER A 179 15.45 20.56 -11.50
CA SER A 179 16.70 19.90 -11.90
C SER A 179 17.85 20.89 -12.16
N LEU A 180 17.69 22.16 -11.77
CA LEU A 180 18.71 23.19 -11.94
C LEU A 180 18.77 24.10 -10.72
N ASP A 181 19.97 24.35 -10.23
CA ASP A 181 20.34 25.39 -9.29
C ASP A 181 21.09 26.52 -10.02
N ARG A 182 20.49 27.72 -10.00
CA ARG A 182 20.92 28.88 -10.78
C ARG A 182 21.74 29.90 -9.99
N GLN A 183 21.83 29.78 -8.67
CA GLN A 183 22.46 30.81 -7.84
C GLN A 183 23.12 30.20 -6.59
N LYS A 184 24.13 30.87 -6.05
CA LYS A 184 24.79 30.41 -4.82
C LYS A 184 24.08 30.99 -3.59
N ASP A 185 23.46 30.14 -2.77
CA ASP A 185 22.72 30.54 -1.56
C ASP A 185 22.91 29.60 -0.35
N ASN A 186 23.94 28.72 -0.41
CA ASN A 186 24.27 27.68 0.58
C ASN A 186 23.33 26.49 0.59
N ASP A 187 22.40 26.42 -0.36
CA ASP A 187 21.71 25.21 -0.75
C ASP A 187 22.04 24.92 -2.23
N GLY A 188 21.83 23.68 -2.68
CA GLY A 188 22.24 23.25 -4.02
C GLY A 188 23.77 23.19 -4.27
N ASN A 189 24.13 23.06 -5.55
CA ASN A 189 25.50 22.82 -6.02
C ASN A 189 26.12 23.99 -6.81
N CYS A 190 25.40 25.09 -7.01
CA CYS A 190 25.91 26.29 -7.67
C CYS A 190 26.99 26.98 -6.82
N ALA A 191 28.12 27.33 -7.46
CA ALA A 191 29.20 28.03 -6.79
C ALA A 191 29.82 29.17 -7.62
N THR A 192 30.54 30.05 -6.93
CA THR A 192 31.33 31.12 -7.55
C THR A 192 32.71 30.60 -7.99
N PRO A 193 33.28 31.08 -9.11
CA PRO A 193 32.65 31.99 -10.08
C PRO A 193 31.54 31.28 -10.86
N TYR A 194 30.37 31.92 -10.89
CA TYR A 194 29.15 31.39 -11.51
C TYR A 194 29.34 30.88 -12.94
N ASP A 195 30.05 31.63 -13.79
CA ASP A 195 30.21 31.32 -15.22
C ASP A 195 30.96 30.00 -15.48
N THR A 196 31.57 29.40 -14.45
CA THR A 196 32.19 28.06 -14.55
C THR A 196 31.63 27.05 -13.57
N ASN A 197 31.19 27.48 -12.39
CA ASN A 197 30.82 26.60 -11.29
C ASN A 197 29.32 26.59 -10.98
N CYS A 198 28.50 27.24 -11.80
CA CYS A 198 27.04 27.29 -11.68
C CYS A 198 26.31 26.91 -12.98
N VAL A 199 27.05 26.67 -14.08
CA VAL A 199 26.46 26.21 -15.34
C VAL A 199 26.06 24.74 -15.19
N ASP A 200 24.79 24.45 -15.46
CA ASP A 200 24.18 23.11 -15.35
C ASP A 200 24.54 22.43 -14.01
N LYS A 201 24.25 23.11 -12.90
CA LYS A 201 24.39 22.55 -11.55
C LYS A 201 23.06 22.12 -10.99
N ASP A 202 23.08 20.99 -10.31
CA ASP A 202 21.88 20.37 -9.78
C ASP A 202 21.49 20.98 -8.42
N PRO A 203 20.20 21.00 -8.08
CA PRO A 203 19.72 21.42 -6.76
C PRO A 203 20.15 20.47 -5.65
N ALA A 204 19.76 20.79 -4.40
CA ALA A 204 19.93 19.86 -3.30
C ALA A 204 18.95 18.69 -3.47
N ASP A 205 19.50 17.50 -3.45
CA ASP A 205 18.76 16.27 -3.67
C ASP A 205 17.83 15.91 -2.49
N ASN A 206 16.57 15.58 -2.78
CA ASN A 206 15.64 15.04 -1.79
C ASN A 206 14.81 13.86 -2.29
N THR A 207 15.02 13.40 -3.52
CA THR A 207 14.13 12.44 -4.17
C THR A 207 14.76 11.79 -5.39
N ASP A 208 14.32 10.57 -5.69
CA ASP A 208 14.61 9.89 -6.95
C ASP A 208 13.36 9.92 -7.85
N ILE A 209 13.47 10.46 -9.04
CA ILE A 209 12.57 10.32 -10.17
C ILE A 209 12.66 8.91 -10.79
N CYS A 210 11.71 8.05 -10.45
CA CYS A 210 11.57 6.74 -11.08
C CYS A 210 11.24 6.83 -12.59
N GLY A 211 10.51 7.86 -13.00
CA GLY A 211 10.25 8.09 -14.42
C GLY A 211 9.10 9.05 -14.73
N VAL A 212 8.94 9.35 -16.01
CA VAL A 212 7.99 10.35 -16.51
C VAL A 212 7.05 9.72 -17.52
N HIS A 213 5.75 9.81 -17.24
CA HIS A 213 4.71 9.49 -18.23
C HIS A 213 4.52 10.68 -19.17
N LEU A 214 4.91 10.50 -20.43
CA LEU A 214 4.87 11.58 -21.43
C LEU A 214 3.44 12.00 -21.78
N ASP A 215 2.48 11.09 -21.62
CA ASP A 215 1.06 11.33 -21.86
C ASP A 215 0.38 12.13 -20.74
N ARG A 216 0.82 11.95 -19.49
CA ARG A 216 0.25 12.66 -18.33
C ARG A 216 0.51 14.17 -18.39
N GLY A 217 1.66 14.56 -18.94
CA GLY A 217 2.04 15.95 -19.11
C GLY A 217 1.40 16.63 -20.32
N ASN A 218 0.65 15.95 -21.20
CA ASN A 218 0.26 16.50 -22.50
C ASN A 218 -0.52 17.82 -22.45
N ALA A 219 -1.43 17.97 -21.48
CA ALA A 219 -2.16 19.21 -21.26
C ALA A 219 -1.21 20.32 -20.77
N SER A 220 -0.34 19.98 -19.82
CA SER A 220 0.63 20.90 -19.27
C SER A 220 1.81 21.23 -20.18
N ASN A 221 2.28 20.37 -21.08
CA ASN A 221 3.54 20.56 -21.81
C ASN A 221 3.35 20.76 -23.33
N ASN A 222 2.13 20.55 -23.86
CA ASN A 222 1.78 20.65 -25.28
C ASN A 222 2.62 19.76 -26.22
N LEU A 223 3.22 18.68 -25.72
CA LEU A 223 4.03 17.77 -26.53
C LEU A 223 3.16 16.77 -27.32
N ASN A 224 1.96 16.44 -26.84
CA ASN A 224 1.04 15.46 -27.42
C ASN A 224 1.76 14.14 -27.77
N THR A 225 2.48 13.59 -26.79
CA THR A 225 3.28 12.37 -26.89
C THR A 225 2.69 11.27 -26.00
N ASP A 226 3.13 10.04 -26.26
CA ASP A 226 2.85 8.88 -25.41
C ASP A 226 4.17 8.12 -25.21
N GLY A 227 4.32 7.53 -24.04
CA GLY A 227 5.54 6.83 -23.62
C GLY A 227 5.79 6.97 -22.14
N PHE A 228 6.79 6.22 -21.67
CA PHE A 228 7.31 6.30 -20.32
C PHE A 228 8.83 6.44 -20.41
N THR A 229 9.35 7.55 -19.89
CA THR A 229 10.79 7.76 -19.75
C THR A 229 11.23 7.12 -18.44
N VAL A 230 12.12 6.14 -18.54
CA VAL A 230 12.75 5.50 -17.40
C VAL A 230 13.97 6.31 -17.01
N LEU A 231 14.07 6.64 -15.72
CA LEU A 231 15.22 7.27 -15.10
C LEU A 231 15.65 6.30 -13.99
N GLU A 232 16.58 5.40 -14.30
CA GLU A 232 17.11 4.42 -13.35
C GLU A 232 18.42 4.93 -12.77
N GLY A 233 18.55 4.83 -11.44
CA GLY A 233 19.75 5.22 -10.71
C GLY A 233 19.71 6.67 -10.26
N ASP A 234 20.39 6.94 -9.15
CA ASP A 234 20.52 8.27 -8.55
C ASP A 234 21.87 8.90 -8.97
N ASN A 235 21.90 10.23 -9.10
CA ASN A 235 23.11 11.02 -9.29
C ASN A 235 23.92 10.64 -10.55
N ASP A 236 25.27 10.57 -10.45
CA ASP A 236 26.24 10.39 -11.55
C ASP A 236 26.04 9.11 -12.40
N ASP A 237 25.10 8.23 -12.03
CA ASP A 237 24.74 7.00 -12.74
C ASP A 237 23.26 6.97 -13.22
N GLY A 238 22.52 8.10 -13.16
CA GLY A 238 21.10 8.13 -13.53
C GLY A 238 20.48 9.54 -13.69
N GLU A 239 19.49 9.88 -12.86
CA GLU A 239 18.64 11.08 -13.02
C GLU A 239 19.30 12.43 -12.72
N GLY A 240 20.38 12.44 -11.94
CA GLY A 240 20.97 13.65 -11.35
C GLY A 240 20.17 14.17 -10.14
N ALA A 241 20.83 14.87 -9.22
CA ALA A 241 20.19 15.38 -8.01
C ALA A 241 18.93 16.21 -8.32
N THR A 242 17.79 15.80 -7.78
CA THR A 242 16.49 16.44 -8.03
C THR A 242 15.87 16.90 -6.73
N HIS A 243 15.18 18.04 -6.78
CA HIS A 243 14.40 18.51 -5.65
C HIS A 243 12.91 18.57 -5.99
N CYS A 244 12.06 17.83 -5.26
CA CYS A 244 10.61 17.94 -5.37
C CYS A 244 9.99 18.48 -4.08
N HIS A 245 9.06 19.43 -4.23
CA HIS A 245 8.34 20.06 -3.13
C HIS A 245 6.89 20.33 -3.54
N GLY A 246 5.95 20.03 -2.65
CA GLY A 246 4.53 20.18 -2.95
C GLY A 246 3.66 20.61 -1.77
N PHE A 247 2.36 20.54 -1.99
CA PHE A 247 1.35 20.74 -0.96
C PHE A 247 0.09 19.97 -1.32
N ALA A 248 -0.76 19.73 -0.32
CA ALA A 248 -2.07 19.13 -0.51
C ALA A 248 -3.16 19.99 0.12
N PHE A 249 -4.39 19.84 -0.39
CA PHE A 249 -5.54 20.62 0.02
C PHE A 249 -6.78 19.73 0.27
N SER A 250 -7.74 20.27 1.01
CA SER A 250 -8.95 19.55 1.43
C SER A 250 -9.99 19.51 0.33
N ASN A 251 -10.80 18.45 0.32
CA ASN A 251 -12.02 18.35 -0.49
C ASN A 251 -13.06 19.42 -0.10
N ASN A 252 -12.95 19.98 1.12
CA ASN A 252 -13.78 21.09 1.54
C ASN A 252 -13.20 22.41 1.01
N ALA A 253 -13.91 23.07 0.09
CA ALA A 253 -13.54 24.38 -0.42
C ALA A 253 -13.45 25.47 0.67
N ASN A 254 -14.07 25.23 1.85
CA ASN A 254 -14.03 26.09 3.03
C ASN A 254 -12.95 25.72 4.03
N ASP A 255 -12.06 24.80 3.71
CA ASP A 255 -10.89 24.54 4.53
C ASP A 255 -9.79 25.56 4.23
N ALA A 256 -8.98 25.92 5.22
CA ALA A 256 -7.98 27.00 5.06
C ALA A 256 -6.95 26.62 3.99
N GLU A 257 -6.50 25.37 4.01
CA GLU A 257 -5.58 24.78 3.05
C GLU A 257 -6.08 24.93 1.60
N THR A 258 -7.39 24.77 1.36
CA THR A 258 -8.00 24.90 0.03
C THR A 258 -8.24 26.36 -0.35
N ARG A 259 -8.62 27.23 0.58
CA ARG A 259 -8.81 28.66 0.29
C ARG A 259 -7.51 29.37 -0.09
N TYR A 260 -6.42 28.98 0.55
CA TYR A 260 -5.11 29.63 0.44
C TYR A 260 -4.09 28.77 -0.33
N MET A 261 -4.53 27.78 -1.11
CA MET A 261 -3.65 26.98 -1.96
C MET A 261 -2.90 27.81 -3.01
N GLY A 262 -3.49 28.92 -3.49
CA GLY A 262 -2.80 29.87 -4.38
C GLY A 262 -1.60 30.53 -3.70
N ASN A 263 -1.72 30.86 -2.40
CA ASN A 263 -0.62 31.40 -1.60
C ASN A 263 0.49 30.35 -1.45
N ASN A 264 0.11 29.10 -1.15
CA ASN A 264 1.06 28.01 -0.99
C ASN A 264 1.82 27.70 -2.29
N LEU A 265 1.10 27.66 -3.43
CA LEU A 265 1.70 27.51 -4.75
C LEU A 265 2.71 28.62 -5.05
N PHE A 266 2.35 29.89 -4.81
CA PHE A 266 3.26 31.01 -4.99
C PHE A 266 4.51 30.87 -4.09
N PHE A 267 4.30 30.57 -2.81
CA PHE A 267 5.37 30.44 -1.84
C PHE A 267 6.39 29.39 -2.26
N ILE A 268 5.93 28.17 -2.54
CA ILE A 268 6.79 27.06 -2.96
C ILE A 268 7.49 27.38 -4.28
N SER A 269 6.71 27.73 -5.32
CA SER A 269 7.25 27.78 -6.68
C SER A 269 8.10 29.01 -7.00
N MET A 270 7.80 30.17 -6.40
CA MET A 270 8.45 31.43 -6.76
C MET A 270 9.25 32.03 -5.61
N TYR A 271 8.75 32.00 -4.37
CA TYR A 271 9.47 32.62 -3.26
C TYR A 271 10.57 31.72 -2.70
N ASP A 272 10.24 30.53 -2.20
CA ASP A 272 11.20 29.63 -1.58
C ASP A 272 12.16 29.06 -2.64
N HIS A 273 11.66 28.30 -3.61
CA HIS A 273 12.54 27.57 -4.51
C HIS A 273 13.15 28.44 -5.60
N LEU A 274 12.42 29.38 -6.20
CA LEU A 274 12.98 30.22 -7.26
C LEU A 274 13.84 31.39 -6.74
N TYR A 275 13.35 32.17 -5.77
CA TYR A 275 14.04 33.39 -5.29
C TYR A 275 15.05 33.12 -4.18
N LYS A 276 14.71 32.28 -3.19
CA LYS A 276 15.58 32.03 -2.03
C LYS A 276 16.67 31.02 -2.34
N ARG A 277 16.31 29.91 -3.02
CA ARG A 277 17.16 28.74 -3.33
C ARG A 277 17.70 28.68 -4.75
N GLY A 278 17.18 29.50 -5.67
CA GLY A 278 17.62 29.48 -7.07
C GLY A 278 17.25 28.23 -7.88
N TYR A 279 16.36 27.38 -7.40
CA TYR A 279 15.93 26.16 -8.11
C TYR A 279 15.01 26.49 -9.27
N ALA A 280 15.18 25.78 -10.38
CA ALA A 280 14.49 25.98 -11.64
C ALA A 280 14.53 24.73 -12.52
N ARG A 281 13.92 24.88 -13.70
CA ARG A 281 13.90 23.90 -14.80
C ARG A 281 13.07 22.67 -14.45
N ASN A 282 12.22 22.30 -15.40
CA ASN A 282 11.37 21.12 -15.26
C ASN A 282 12.13 19.83 -15.56
N ILE A 283 11.62 18.73 -15.03
CA ILE A 283 12.06 17.39 -15.42
C ILE A 283 11.67 17.14 -16.89
N PRO A 284 12.57 16.60 -17.73
CA PRO A 284 12.25 16.33 -19.13
C PRO A 284 10.98 15.48 -19.31
N GLY A 285 10.01 16.02 -20.04
CA GLY A 285 8.72 15.37 -20.31
C GLY A 285 7.60 15.70 -19.32
N ALA A 286 7.90 16.36 -18.20
CA ALA A 286 6.92 16.84 -17.22
C ALA A 286 6.94 18.38 -17.14
N PRO A 287 5.86 19.04 -16.67
CA PRO A 287 5.93 20.45 -16.28
C PRO A 287 6.83 20.66 -15.06
N MET A 288 7.19 21.91 -14.76
CA MET A 288 7.96 22.26 -13.56
C MET A 288 7.11 22.10 -12.31
N CYS A 289 5.85 22.55 -12.37
CA CYS A 289 4.86 22.33 -11.32
C CYS A 289 3.50 22.00 -11.93
N GLY A 290 2.72 21.18 -11.23
CA GLY A 290 1.35 20.87 -11.60
C GLY A 290 0.68 20.00 -10.57
N CYS A 291 -0.59 19.68 -10.81
CA CYS A 291 -1.26 18.59 -10.11
C CYS A 291 -0.43 17.31 -10.24
N VAL A 292 -0.29 16.56 -9.14
CA VAL A 292 0.64 15.42 -9.05
C VAL A 292 0.39 14.36 -10.12
N GLU A 293 -0.84 14.29 -10.63
CA GLU A 293 -1.27 13.47 -11.76
C GLU A 293 -0.46 13.74 -13.04
N GLN A 294 0.02 14.96 -13.22
CA GLN A 294 0.77 15.43 -14.38
C GLN A 294 2.28 15.46 -14.14
N MET A 295 2.72 15.20 -12.91
CA MET A 295 4.11 15.27 -12.48
C MET A 295 4.84 13.92 -12.62
N PRO A 296 6.19 13.90 -12.57
CA PRO A 296 6.96 12.66 -12.56
C PRO A 296 6.58 11.75 -11.39
N VAL A 297 6.88 10.46 -11.54
CA VAL A 297 6.81 9.50 -10.44
C VAL A 297 8.13 9.58 -9.69
N VAL A 298 8.07 9.88 -8.40
CA VAL A 298 9.25 10.14 -7.55
C VAL A 298 9.17 9.37 -6.23
N THR A 299 10.29 9.14 -5.55
CA THR A 299 10.31 8.44 -4.25
C THR A 299 9.76 9.33 -3.13
N ARG A 300 10.03 10.64 -3.19
CA ARG A 300 9.68 11.59 -2.13
C ARG A 300 9.34 12.99 -2.66
N SER A 301 8.59 13.75 -1.87
CA SER A 301 8.48 15.20 -2.02
C SER A 301 8.44 15.84 -0.63
N ASP A 302 9.17 16.94 -0.46
CA ASP A 302 9.00 17.85 0.67
C ASP A 302 7.62 18.52 0.58
N CYS A 303 7.17 19.14 1.67
CA CYS A 303 5.94 19.94 1.59
C CYS A 303 5.83 21.15 2.52
N THR A 304 5.01 22.10 2.08
CA THR A 304 4.59 23.26 2.86
C THR A 304 3.10 23.21 3.13
N GLN A 305 2.71 23.57 4.35
CA GLN A 305 1.34 23.88 4.72
C GLN A 305 1.19 25.38 5.02
N VAL A 306 -0.04 25.87 4.88
CA VAL A 306 -0.41 27.22 5.28
C VAL A 306 -1.08 27.19 6.64
N ASP A 307 -0.56 27.96 7.58
CA ASP A 307 -1.17 28.17 8.88
C ASP A 307 -1.84 29.55 8.89
N VAL A 308 -3.16 29.56 8.85
CA VAL A 308 -3.95 30.78 8.68
C VAL A 308 -4.52 31.24 10.01
N THR A 309 -4.22 32.47 10.37
CA THR A 309 -4.93 33.20 11.42
C THR A 309 -5.79 34.27 10.77
N GLU A 310 -7.10 34.22 10.99
CA GLU A 310 -8.04 35.19 10.44
C GLU A 310 -9.22 35.41 11.41
N THR A 311 -9.82 36.60 11.33
CA THR A 311 -10.98 36.95 12.14
C THR A 311 -12.19 37.20 11.25
N PHE A 312 -13.26 36.44 11.43
CA PHE A 312 -14.56 36.72 10.82
C PHE A 312 -15.43 37.51 11.79
N THR A 313 -15.90 38.67 11.35
CA THR A 313 -16.82 39.50 12.12
C THR A 313 -18.22 39.39 11.53
N PHE A 314 -19.14 38.81 12.29
CA PHE A 314 -20.57 38.70 11.96
C PHE A 314 -21.32 39.84 12.62
N LEU A 315 -21.85 40.75 11.82
CA LEU A 315 -22.76 41.80 12.26
C LEU A 315 -24.19 41.37 11.94
N TYR A 316 -25.03 41.22 12.97
CA TYR A 316 -26.46 41.00 12.81
C TYR A 316 -27.22 42.32 12.96
N ASP A 317 -28.03 42.66 11.98
CA ASP A 317 -28.97 43.78 12.03
C ASP A 317 -30.42 43.27 11.88
N PRO A 318 -31.37 43.65 12.76
CA PRO A 318 -32.74 43.13 12.72
C PRO A 318 -33.52 43.45 11.43
N LEU A 319 -33.09 44.42 10.63
CA LEU A 319 -33.74 44.77 9.36
C LEU A 319 -33.06 44.12 8.15
N ASN A 320 -31.74 43.91 8.22
CA ASN A 320 -30.92 43.49 7.08
C ASN A 320 -30.31 42.09 7.21
N GLY A 321 -30.44 41.43 8.37
CA GLY A 321 -29.86 40.11 8.63
C GLY A 321 -28.37 40.16 8.93
N PHE A 322 -27.65 39.08 8.62
CA PHE A 322 -26.20 39.00 8.81
C PHE A 322 -25.40 39.65 7.67
N SER A 323 -24.39 40.43 8.05
CA SER A 323 -23.27 40.83 7.18
C SER A 323 -21.96 40.35 7.78
N VAL A 324 -21.09 39.75 6.98
CA VAL A 324 -19.83 39.15 7.43
C VAL A 324 -18.66 39.86 6.77
N THR A 325 -17.61 40.13 7.54
CA THR A 325 -16.33 40.66 7.05
C THR A 325 -15.18 39.82 7.58
N ALA A 326 -14.23 39.46 6.72
CA ALA A 326 -12.96 38.90 7.16
C ALA A 326 -11.99 40.06 7.50
N SER A 327 -11.13 39.90 8.50
CA SER A 327 -10.07 40.84 8.84
C SER A 327 -8.88 40.11 9.47
N ASP A 328 -7.76 40.81 9.61
CA ASP A 328 -6.56 40.33 10.31
C ASP A 328 -6.06 38.98 9.76
N VAL A 329 -6.07 38.84 8.43
CA VAL A 329 -5.55 37.65 7.74
C VAL A 329 -4.03 37.66 7.85
N ASN A 330 -3.48 36.63 8.51
CA ASN A 330 -2.06 36.32 8.58
C ASN A 330 -1.87 34.88 8.13
N ILE A 331 -1.00 34.68 7.13
CA ILE A 331 -0.74 33.39 6.51
C ILE A 331 0.73 33.07 6.75
N ASP A 332 0.99 32.08 7.59
CA ASP A 332 2.34 31.58 7.83
C ASP A 332 2.58 30.35 6.95
N PHE A 333 3.77 30.29 6.32
CA PHE A 333 4.18 29.15 5.50
C PHE A 333 5.16 28.29 6.29
N ASN A 334 4.73 27.09 6.66
CA ASN A 334 5.53 26.17 7.47
C ASN A 334 5.74 24.84 6.77
N ALA A 335 6.82 24.15 7.14
CA ALA A 335 6.95 22.74 6.76
C ALA A 335 5.70 21.99 7.22
N CYS A 336 5.13 21.22 6.30
CA CYS A 336 3.93 20.43 6.58
C CYS A 336 4.17 19.46 7.74
N GLN A 337 3.15 19.27 8.59
CA GLN A 337 3.24 18.29 9.67
C GLN A 337 2.71 16.94 9.19
N GLY A 338 3.55 15.93 9.09
CA GLY A 338 3.12 14.62 8.61
C GLY A 338 2.53 13.76 9.73
N LEU A 339 1.81 12.71 9.35
CA LEU A 339 1.37 11.69 10.30
C LEU A 339 2.59 11.03 10.98
N ASN A 340 2.47 10.69 12.27
CA ASN A 340 3.54 10.06 13.07
C ASN A 340 4.85 10.87 13.14
N ASP A 341 4.76 12.20 13.21
CA ASP A 341 5.91 13.12 13.27
C ASP A 341 6.85 13.10 12.03
N ASN A 342 6.40 12.49 10.92
CA ASN A 342 7.09 12.51 9.63
C ASN A 342 6.89 13.87 8.92
N ASN A 343 7.34 14.94 9.57
CA ASN A 343 7.19 16.31 9.08
C ASN A 343 8.02 16.55 7.81
N ASN A 344 7.59 17.51 6.99
CA ASN A 344 8.20 17.83 5.70
C ASN A 344 8.19 16.65 4.71
N ASP A 345 7.12 15.85 4.73
CA ASP A 345 6.90 14.72 3.83
C ASP A 345 5.48 14.78 3.25
N LEU A 346 5.36 14.90 1.92
CA LEU A 346 4.06 15.10 1.26
C LEU A 346 3.14 13.89 1.39
N SER A 347 3.69 12.67 1.32
CA SER A 347 2.91 11.45 1.52
C SER A 347 2.40 11.35 2.96
N ALA A 348 3.25 11.65 3.95
CA ALA A 348 2.84 11.64 5.35
C ALA A 348 1.86 12.78 5.68
N TYR A 349 1.98 13.94 5.04
CA TYR A 349 1.04 15.05 5.18
C TYR A 349 -0.35 14.68 4.63
N VAL A 350 -0.42 14.10 3.43
CA VAL A 350 -1.69 13.61 2.86
C VAL A 350 -2.29 12.49 3.71
N ALA A 351 -1.47 11.62 4.30
CA ALA A 351 -1.93 10.64 5.27
C ALA A 351 -2.55 11.29 6.52
N ARG A 352 -2.00 12.40 7.02
CA ARG A 352 -2.61 13.18 8.11
C ARG A 352 -3.97 13.75 7.68
N LEU A 353 -4.03 14.40 6.52
CA LEU A 353 -5.27 14.97 5.98
C LEU A 353 -6.38 13.91 5.82
N GLU A 354 -6.03 12.67 5.47
CA GLU A 354 -6.97 11.56 5.39
C GLU A 354 -7.54 11.20 6.78
N THR A 355 -6.68 11.10 7.80
CA THR A 355 -7.13 10.86 9.19
C THR A 355 -8.00 11.99 9.75
N GLU A 356 -7.81 13.22 9.26
CA GLU A 356 -8.62 14.40 9.58
C GLU A 356 -9.92 14.47 8.75
N GLY A 357 -10.12 13.57 7.79
CA GLY A 357 -11.29 13.55 6.91
C GLY A 357 -11.30 14.65 5.84
N LYS A 358 -10.16 15.31 5.61
CA LYS A 358 -9.99 16.38 4.61
C LYS A 358 -9.81 15.83 3.20
N VAL A 359 -9.19 14.66 3.06
CA VAL A 359 -9.09 13.89 1.81
C VAL A 359 -9.61 12.48 2.00
N THR A 360 -9.91 11.78 0.90
CA THR A 360 -10.41 10.41 0.94
C THR A 360 -9.27 9.39 0.97
N LEU A 361 -9.55 8.19 1.50
CA LEU A 361 -8.61 7.06 1.43
C LEU A 361 -8.22 6.70 -0.02
N ALA A 362 -9.14 6.86 -0.97
CA ALA A 362 -8.86 6.63 -2.38
C ALA A 362 -7.81 7.62 -2.93
N GLN A 363 -7.93 8.91 -2.60
CA GLN A 363 -6.95 9.93 -2.97
C GLN A 363 -5.57 9.62 -2.38
N LYS A 364 -5.51 9.29 -1.09
CA LYS A 364 -4.26 8.88 -0.42
C LYS A 364 -3.63 7.65 -1.09
N ASN A 365 -4.40 6.60 -1.35
CA ASN A 365 -3.87 5.37 -1.95
C ASN A 365 -3.42 5.56 -3.40
N GLN A 366 -4.10 6.42 -4.15
CA GLN A 366 -3.72 6.71 -5.53
C GLN A 366 -2.46 7.59 -5.59
N LEU A 367 -2.25 8.50 -4.62
CA LEU A 367 -1.01 9.27 -4.49
C LEU A 367 0.23 8.37 -4.37
N ALA A 368 0.12 7.20 -3.74
CA ALA A 368 1.21 6.23 -3.62
C ALA A 368 1.69 5.64 -4.97
N SER A 369 0.99 5.93 -6.09
CA SER A 369 1.46 5.61 -7.44
C SER A 369 2.29 6.72 -8.11
N HIS A 370 2.39 7.87 -7.44
CA HIS A 370 3.17 9.05 -7.85
C HIS A 370 4.31 9.33 -6.86
N LEU A 371 4.07 9.18 -5.57
CA LEU A 371 5.07 9.23 -4.50
C LEU A 371 5.27 7.82 -3.94
N VAL A 372 6.32 7.14 -4.39
CA VAL A 372 6.45 5.69 -4.20
C VAL A 372 7.27 5.28 -2.99
N GLU A 373 7.79 6.24 -2.22
CA GLU A 373 8.73 6.02 -1.11
C GLU A 373 10.09 5.51 -1.59
N ALA A 374 11.08 5.55 -0.69
CA ALA A 374 12.46 5.15 -1.01
C ALA A 374 12.53 3.67 -1.43
N ASP A 375 13.53 3.35 -2.27
CA ASP A 375 13.83 1.99 -2.77
C ASP A 375 12.76 1.35 -3.68
N ASN A 376 11.62 2.02 -3.93
CA ASN A 376 10.52 1.49 -4.74
C ASN A 376 10.56 1.90 -6.23
N CYS A 377 11.58 2.63 -6.69
CA CYS A 377 11.69 2.98 -8.11
C CYS A 377 11.80 1.77 -9.03
N PRO A 378 12.62 0.74 -8.77
CA PRO A 378 12.74 -0.42 -9.66
C PRO A 378 11.40 -1.14 -9.90
N THR A 379 10.64 -1.40 -8.84
CA THR A 379 9.32 -2.04 -8.92
C THR A 379 8.31 -1.13 -9.63
N THR A 380 8.36 0.16 -9.36
CA THR A 380 7.52 1.19 -9.99
C THR A 380 7.79 1.34 -11.48
N ILE A 381 9.04 1.28 -11.91
CA ILE A 381 9.43 1.33 -13.32
C ILE A 381 8.83 0.15 -14.07
N GLU A 382 8.97 -1.06 -13.53
CA GLU A 382 8.38 -2.26 -14.12
C GLU A 382 6.85 -2.16 -14.24
N ARG A 383 6.18 -1.65 -13.19
CA ARG A 383 4.74 -1.39 -13.21
C ARG A 383 4.34 -0.45 -14.34
N ASN A 384 5.07 0.66 -14.49
CA ASN A 384 4.75 1.69 -15.46
C ASN A 384 5.10 1.29 -16.90
N LEU A 385 6.15 0.49 -17.09
CA LEU A 385 6.43 -0.16 -18.37
C LEU A 385 5.31 -1.14 -18.75
N ALA A 386 4.87 -1.97 -17.80
CA ALA A 386 3.78 -2.93 -18.02
C ALA A 386 2.47 -2.22 -18.40
N LEU A 387 2.17 -1.07 -17.78
CA LEU A 387 1.04 -0.20 -18.14
C LEU A 387 1.10 0.29 -19.60
N LYS A 388 2.32 0.47 -20.14
CA LYS A 388 2.55 0.83 -21.55
C LYS A 388 2.66 -0.38 -22.48
N GLY A 389 2.39 -1.58 -21.98
CA GLY A 389 2.48 -2.82 -22.75
C GLY A 389 3.91 -3.30 -22.98
N PHE A 390 4.88 -2.77 -22.23
CA PHE A 390 6.26 -3.24 -22.22
C PHE A 390 6.49 -4.10 -20.98
N VAL A 391 6.90 -5.34 -21.17
CA VAL A 391 7.33 -6.22 -20.09
C VAL A 391 8.76 -6.61 -20.37
N ARG A 392 9.64 -6.58 -19.35
CA ARG A 392 10.92 -7.29 -19.47
C ARG A 392 10.60 -8.75 -19.73
N GLY A 393 11.32 -9.36 -20.68
CA GLY A 393 11.16 -10.78 -20.97
C GLY A 393 11.32 -11.59 -19.68
N PHE A 394 10.50 -12.63 -19.52
CA PHE A 394 10.44 -13.40 -18.28
C PHE A 394 11.86 -13.87 -17.88
N ASN A 395 12.31 -13.44 -16.71
CA ASN A 395 13.57 -13.84 -16.11
C ASN A 395 13.26 -14.24 -14.67
N GLU A 396 13.46 -15.51 -14.33
CA GLU A 396 13.17 -16.04 -12.99
C GLU A 396 13.87 -15.24 -11.89
N ASN A 397 15.01 -14.62 -12.19
CA ASN A 397 15.77 -13.82 -11.23
C ASN A 397 15.22 -12.40 -10.99
N THR A 398 14.15 -11.99 -11.70
CA THR A 398 13.56 -10.65 -11.57
C THR A 398 12.29 -10.60 -10.73
N TYR A 399 11.80 -11.75 -10.24
CA TYR A 399 10.56 -11.82 -9.46
C TYR A 399 10.82 -12.27 -8.01
N GLU A 400 10.38 -11.45 -7.06
CA GLU A 400 10.49 -11.68 -5.61
C GLU A 400 9.60 -12.83 -5.15
N HIS A 401 8.41 -12.94 -5.74
CA HIS A 401 7.45 -13.99 -5.45
C HIS A 401 7.22 -14.82 -6.70
N MET A 402 7.37 -16.13 -6.56
CA MET A 402 7.02 -17.09 -7.60
C MET A 402 6.08 -18.15 -7.04
N TYR A 403 5.15 -18.58 -7.89
CA TYR A 403 4.30 -19.73 -7.60
C TYR A 403 4.10 -20.55 -8.86
N SER A 404 4.50 -21.81 -8.80
CA SER A 404 4.25 -22.79 -9.84
C SER A 404 2.95 -23.51 -9.54
N PHE A 405 1.99 -23.40 -10.45
CA PHE A 405 0.74 -24.14 -10.35
C PHE A 405 1.00 -25.63 -10.59
N PRO A 406 0.18 -26.53 -10.00
CA PRO A 406 0.20 -27.95 -10.37
C PRO A 406 0.05 -28.11 -11.89
N SER A 407 0.70 -29.11 -12.50
CA SER A 407 0.55 -29.32 -13.93
C SER A 407 -0.91 -29.58 -14.32
N THR A 408 -1.33 -29.10 -15.49
CA THR A 408 -2.72 -29.23 -15.94
C THR A 408 -3.12 -30.69 -16.10
N ASP A 409 -4.29 -31.08 -15.61
CA ASP A 409 -4.73 -32.51 -15.68
C ASP A 409 -5.97 -32.74 -16.58
N THR A 410 -6.46 -31.71 -17.26
CA THR A 410 -7.57 -31.85 -18.22
C THR A 410 -7.10 -31.63 -19.66
N HIS A 411 -7.80 -32.21 -20.63
CA HIS A 411 -7.49 -32.11 -22.07
C HIS A 411 -7.77 -30.72 -22.67
N GLU A 412 -8.49 -29.87 -21.94
CA GLU A 412 -8.67 -28.46 -22.26
C GLU A 412 -8.46 -27.69 -20.94
N ILE A 413 -7.99 -26.45 -20.99
CA ILE A 413 -8.07 -25.52 -19.85
C ILE A 413 -8.49 -24.13 -20.33
N ALA A 414 -9.40 -23.51 -19.59
CA ALA A 414 -9.81 -22.13 -19.82
C ALA A 414 -9.54 -21.37 -18.53
N HIS A 415 -8.37 -20.75 -18.49
CA HIS A 415 -7.88 -20.00 -17.34
C HIS A 415 -7.52 -18.56 -17.69
N GLY A 416 -7.26 -17.76 -16.67
CA GLY A 416 -6.45 -16.56 -16.73
C GLY A 416 -5.74 -16.44 -15.38
N LEU A 417 -4.61 -15.74 -15.34
CA LEU A 417 -3.92 -15.50 -14.07
C LEU A 417 -4.12 -14.04 -13.71
N CYS A 418 -4.13 -13.74 -12.42
CA CYS A 418 -4.30 -12.39 -11.94
C CYS A 418 -3.54 -12.21 -10.63
N VAL A 419 -2.86 -11.09 -10.45
CA VAL A 419 -2.08 -10.83 -9.22
C VAL A 419 -2.50 -9.50 -8.63
N LEU A 420 -2.90 -9.52 -7.36
CA LEU A 420 -3.21 -8.33 -6.55
C LEU A 420 -2.02 -7.91 -5.71
N GLY A 421 -1.89 -6.61 -5.46
CA GLY A 421 -0.80 -6.07 -4.67
C GLY A 421 0.58 -6.16 -5.33
N ALA A 422 0.63 -6.50 -6.63
CA ALA A 422 1.86 -6.62 -7.39
C ALA A 422 2.16 -5.36 -8.21
N SER A 423 3.43 -4.96 -8.24
CA SER A 423 3.96 -3.89 -9.07
C SER A 423 4.19 -4.39 -10.50
N SER A 424 4.71 -5.60 -10.65
CA SER A 424 4.80 -6.30 -11.93
C SER A 424 4.43 -7.77 -11.76
N ALA A 425 3.91 -8.37 -12.83
CA ALA A 425 3.63 -9.79 -12.86
C ALA A 425 3.86 -10.34 -14.27
N GLY A 426 4.32 -11.58 -14.33
CA GLY A 426 4.52 -12.33 -15.56
C GLY A 426 4.22 -13.80 -15.33
N ALA A 427 3.98 -14.54 -16.41
CA ALA A 427 3.85 -15.98 -16.33
C ALA A 427 4.47 -16.64 -17.55
N PHE A 428 4.91 -17.87 -17.36
CA PHE A 428 5.52 -18.69 -18.39
C PHE A 428 5.17 -20.16 -18.19
N SER A 429 5.50 -20.95 -19.19
CA SER A 429 5.43 -22.40 -19.19
C SER A 429 6.72 -22.95 -19.81
N ASP A 430 7.36 -23.90 -19.15
CA ASP A 430 8.53 -24.59 -19.70
C ASP A 430 8.14 -25.72 -20.67
N THR A 431 6.92 -26.23 -20.55
CA THR A 431 6.41 -27.35 -21.35
C THR A 431 5.56 -26.92 -22.55
N ASP A 432 4.93 -25.73 -22.51
CA ASP A 432 4.20 -25.14 -23.64
C ASP A 432 4.73 -23.74 -23.97
N PHE A 433 5.79 -23.69 -24.76
CA PHE A 433 6.48 -22.46 -25.18
C PHE A 433 5.62 -21.53 -26.07
N GLU A 434 4.47 -21.98 -26.59
CA GLU A 434 3.54 -21.13 -27.34
C GLU A 434 2.46 -20.50 -26.44
N LEU A 435 2.40 -20.92 -25.16
CA LEU A 435 1.52 -20.33 -24.16
C LEU A 435 2.19 -19.11 -23.52
N GLU A 436 1.98 -17.95 -24.15
CA GLU A 436 2.44 -16.68 -23.63
C GLU A 436 1.32 -15.96 -22.87
N TYR A 437 1.71 -14.99 -22.05
CA TYR A 437 0.82 -14.20 -21.24
C TYR A 437 1.02 -12.71 -21.49
N LYS A 438 -0.05 -12.04 -21.90
CA LYS A 438 -0.07 -10.59 -22.09
C LYS A 438 -0.56 -9.92 -20.82
N VAL A 439 0.21 -8.95 -20.33
CA VAL A 439 -0.14 -8.20 -19.13
C VAL A 439 -1.27 -7.19 -19.40
N VAL A 440 -2.24 -7.15 -18.50
CA VAL A 440 -3.37 -6.22 -18.45
C VAL A 440 -3.49 -5.69 -17.02
N SER A 441 -3.16 -4.43 -16.80
CA SER A 441 -2.92 -3.83 -15.48
C SER A 441 -4.14 -3.58 -14.60
N ASP A 442 -5.36 -3.79 -15.11
CA ASP A 442 -6.61 -3.49 -14.41
C ASP A 442 -7.70 -4.49 -14.82
N PHE A 443 -7.82 -5.56 -14.04
CA PHE A 443 -8.84 -6.59 -14.25
C PHE A 443 -10.22 -6.13 -13.74
N ARG A 444 -11.16 -5.93 -14.67
CA ARG A 444 -12.52 -5.47 -14.36
C ARG A 444 -13.50 -5.86 -15.47
N ASP A 445 -14.76 -5.52 -15.29
CA ASP A 445 -15.79 -5.73 -16.31
C ASP A 445 -15.39 -5.15 -17.67
N GLY A 446 -15.53 -5.97 -18.72
CA GLY A 446 -15.09 -5.63 -20.07
C GLY A 446 -13.66 -6.04 -20.40
N THR A 447 -12.85 -6.48 -19.43
CA THR A 447 -11.50 -6.99 -19.70
C THR A 447 -11.56 -8.24 -20.58
N ARG A 448 -10.76 -8.24 -21.65
CA ARG A 448 -10.62 -9.37 -22.56
C ARG A 448 -9.86 -10.51 -21.88
N LEU A 449 -10.37 -11.73 -22.02
CA LEU A 449 -9.85 -12.88 -21.27
C LEU A 449 -8.77 -13.67 -21.99
N TRP A 450 -8.78 -13.76 -23.34
CA TRP A 450 -7.84 -14.58 -24.11
C TRP A 450 -7.48 -13.94 -25.45
N SER A 451 -6.23 -14.14 -25.90
CA SER A 451 -5.76 -13.50 -27.12
C SER A 451 -6.32 -14.10 -28.41
N ASP A 452 -6.77 -15.35 -28.40
CA ASP A 452 -7.37 -16.03 -29.55
C ASP A 452 -8.92 -15.94 -29.58
N LYS A 453 -9.52 -15.21 -28.64
CA LYS A 453 -10.98 -14.99 -28.54
C LYS A 453 -11.33 -13.53 -28.27
N ASP A 454 -12.58 -13.15 -28.52
CA ASP A 454 -13.09 -11.80 -28.27
C ASP A 454 -13.91 -11.72 -26.97
N TYR A 455 -13.78 -12.72 -26.09
CA TYR A 455 -14.60 -12.82 -24.89
C TYR A 455 -14.11 -11.85 -23.82
N VAL A 456 -15.06 -11.21 -23.16
CA VAL A 456 -14.83 -10.25 -22.07
C VAL A 456 -15.48 -10.72 -20.78
N VAL A 457 -14.86 -10.40 -19.66
CA VAL A 457 -15.38 -10.71 -18.32
C VAL A 457 -16.52 -9.78 -17.93
N LYS A 458 -17.45 -10.28 -17.11
CA LYS A 458 -18.60 -9.52 -16.60
C LYS A 458 -19.05 -10.01 -15.22
N GLY A 459 -19.37 -9.09 -14.33
CA GLY A 459 -19.80 -9.35 -12.96
C GLY A 459 -18.66 -9.50 -11.97
N ILE A 460 -17.51 -8.83 -12.21
CA ILE A 460 -16.40 -8.75 -11.26
C ILE A 460 -16.80 -7.85 -10.09
N GLN A 461 -16.55 -8.32 -8.86
CA GLN A 461 -16.85 -7.61 -7.61
C GLN A 461 -15.80 -7.93 -6.54
N GLY A 462 -15.00 -6.93 -6.20
CA GLY A 462 -14.04 -6.97 -5.09
C GLY A 462 -12.77 -7.77 -5.37
N ALA A 463 -11.84 -7.67 -4.41
CA ALA A 463 -10.54 -8.31 -4.47
C ALA A 463 -10.62 -9.85 -4.56
N ASP A 464 -11.66 -10.48 -3.99
CA ASP A 464 -11.83 -11.93 -4.10
C ASP A 464 -11.99 -12.38 -5.57
N MET A 465 -12.54 -11.52 -6.44
CA MET A 465 -12.64 -11.73 -7.90
C MET A 465 -11.45 -11.16 -8.68
N CYS A 466 -10.38 -10.79 -7.99
CA CYS A 466 -9.20 -10.12 -8.52
C CYS A 466 -9.48 -8.76 -9.18
N GLU A 467 -10.53 -8.04 -8.75
CA GLU A 467 -10.82 -6.71 -9.26
C GLU A 467 -9.65 -5.74 -9.03
N GLY A 468 -9.21 -5.06 -10.09
CA GLY A 468 -8.10 -4.10 -10.05
C GLY A 468 -6.70 -4.73 -10.02
N GLY A 469 -6.60 -6.06 -10.12
CA GLY A 469 -5.32 -6.77 -10.19
C GLY A 469 -4.69 -6.76 -11.58
N ILE A 470 -3.40 -7.12 -11.64
CA ILE A 470 -2.68 -7.34 -12.90
C ILE A 470 -3.12 -8.69 -13.48
N TYR A 471 -3.93 -8.65 -14.53
CA TYR A 471 -4.35 -9.83 -15.27
C TYR A 471 -3.32 -10.23 -16.32
N LEU A 472 -3.04 -11.52 -16.40
CA LEU A 472 -2.17 -12.13 -17.39
C LEU A 472 -3.07 -12.87 -18.40
N GLU A 473 -3.38 -12.19 -19.51
CA GLU A 473 -4.20 -12.67 -20.63
C GLU A 473 -3.45 -13.77 -21.38
N PRO A 474 -3.88 -15.05 -21.32
CA PRO A 474 -3.20 -16.12 -22.03
C PRO A 474 -3.41 -15.99 -23.54
N THR A 475 -2.43 -16.46 -24.32
CA THR A 475 -2.58 -16.49 -25.78
C THR A 475 -3.66 -17.46 -26.26
N LYS A 476 -3.93 -18.53 -25.50
CA LYS A 476 -4.79 -19.65 -25.91
C LYS A 476 -6.03 -19.81 -25.01
N TYR A 477 -7.19 -20.01 -25.63
CA TYR A 477 -8.42 -20.49 -24.99
C TYR A 477 -8.62 -21.98 -25.28
N LYS A 478 -8.69 -22.82 -24.24
CA LYS A 478 -8.85 -24.31 -24.26
C LYS A 478 -7.69 -25.10 -24.82
N SER A 479 -6.91 -24.53 -25.72
CA SER A 479 -5.90 -25.24 -26.53
C SER A 479 -4.58 -25.37 -25.79
N ILE A 480 -4.62 -25.87 -24.56
CA ILE A 480 -3.46 -26.05 -23.69
C ILE A 480 -3.49 -27.53 -23.28
N ASP A 481 -2.36 -28.19 -23.48
CA ASP A 481 -2.25 -29.63 -23.32
C ASP A 481 -2.31 -30.04 -21.85
N ARG A 482 -2.51 -31.34 -21.63
CA ARG A 482 -2.36 -31.94 -20.30
C ARG A 482 -0.87 -31.97 -19.94
N TYR A 483 -0.58 -31.84 -18.66
CA TYR A 483 0.75 -31.77 -18.06
C TYR A 483 1.52 -30.49 -18.37
N THR A 484 0.83 -29.44 -18.81
CA THR A 484 1.44 -28.12 -18.96
C THR A 484 1.71 -27.52 -17.58
N ASP A 485 2.96 -27.16 -17.33
CA ASP A 485 3.38 -26.37 -16.18
C ASP A 485 3.10 -24.89 -16.43
N ILE A 486 2.66 -24.17 -15.40
CA ILE A 486 2.46 -22.73 -15.50
C ILE A 486 3.00 -22.12 -14.22
N THR A 487 3.95 -21.22 -14.37
CA THR A 487 4.54 -20.49 -13.24
C THR A 487 4.23 -19.01 -13.38
N VAL A 488 3.79 -18.39 -12.28
CA VAL A 488 3.60 -16.96 -12.18
C VAL A 488 4.69 -16.37 -11.29
N GLY A 489 5.29 -15.29 -11.76
CA GLY A 489 6.22 -14.45 -11.00
C GLY A 489 5.62 -13.06 -10.82
N ALA A 490 5.80 -12.47 -9.66
CA ALA A 490 5.38 -11.10 -9.39
C ALA A 490 6.24 -10.42 -8.30
N ASN A 491 6.32 -9.10 -8.40
CA ASN A 491 6.98 -8.25 -7.42
C ASN A 491 5.92 -7.52 -6.60
N SER A 492 6.12 -7.41 -5.29
CA SER A 492 5.16 -6.70 -4.43
C SER A 492 5.20 -5.20 -4.68
N ILE A 493 4.10 -4.49 -4.43
CA ILE A 493 4.09 -3.01 -4.39
C ILE A 493 4.74 -2.52 -3.10
N THR A 494 4.53 -3.21 -1.98
CA THR A 494 5.01 -2.78 -0.64
C THR A 494 6.18 -3.61 -0.12
N GLY A 495 6.63 -4.60 -0.89
CA GLY A 495 7.61 -5.60 -0.44
C GLY A 495 7.05 -6.68 0.50
N ASP A 496 5.80 -6.56 0.96
CA ASP A 496 5.28 -7.43 2.02
C ASP A 496 4.58 -8.70 1.52
N TYR A 497 3.52 -8.55 0.71
CA TYR A 497 2.71 -9.66 0.22
C TYR A 497 1.99 -9.34 -1.08
N ILE A 498 1.80 -10.37 -1.90
CA ILE A 498 0.96 -10.34 -3.11
C ILE A 498 -0.16 -11.37 -3.00
N SER A 499 -1.29 -11.17 -3.69
CA SER A 499 -2.32 -12.22 -3.82
C SER A 499 -2.33 -12.77 -5.23
N ILE A 500 -1.90 -14.02 -5.38
CA ILE A 500 -1.86 -14.75 -6.63
C ILE A 500 -3.21 -15.43 -6.84
N CYS A 501 -3.86 -15.10 -7.95
CA CYS A 501 -5.15 -15.65 -8.34
C CYS A 501 -5.06 -16.39 -9.67
N VAL A 502 -5.74 -17.53 -9.77
CA VAL A 502 -6.14 -18.10 -11.06
C VAL A 502 -7.64 -18.01 -11.23
N ILE A 503 -8.06 -17.54 -12.40
CA ILE A 503 -9.44 -17.45 -12.82
C ILE A 503 -9.73 -18.67 -13.70
N LEU A 504 -10.59 -19.58 -13.24
CA LEU A 504 -10.87 -20.85 -13.91
C LEU A 504 -12.32 -20.94 -14.38
N SER A 505 -12.52 -21.59 -15.53
CA SER A 505 -13.85 -21.98 -15.97
C SER A 505 -14.53 -22.93 -14.99
N THR A 506 -15.83 -22.76 -14.78
CA THR A 506 -16.65 -23.68 -13.99
C THR A 506 -17.02 -24.98 -14.74
N ASP A 507 -16.69 -25.09 -16.04
CA ASP A 507 -16.82 -26.35 -16.79
C ASP A 507 -15.70 -27.29 -16.33
N TYR A 508 -16.04 -28.33 -15.57
CA TYR A 508 -15.09 -29.28 -14.95
C TYR A 508 -14.14 -29.97 -15.95
N ARG A 509 -14.41 -29.90 -17.25
CA ARG A 509 -13.53 -30.42 -18.31
C ARG A 509 -12.40 -29.45 -18.67
N ARG A 510 -12.39 -28.25 -18.07
CA ARG A 510 -11.56 -27.10 -18.46
C ARG A 510 -10.81 -26.44 -17.30
N THR A 511 -10.65 -27.15 -16.21
CA THR A 511 -10.11 -26.59 -14.97
C THR A 511 -8.66 -26.96 -14.73
N GLY A 512 -8.06 -27.83 -15.54
CA GLY A 512 -6.77 -28.45 -15.23
C GLY A 512 -6.82 -29.33 -13.97
N ASN A 513 -8.02 -29.66 -13.46
CA ASN A 513 -8.29 -30.23 -12.13
C ASN A 513 -7.91 -29.30 -10.95
N TRP A 514 -7.40 -28.10 -11.22
CA TRP A 514 -7.02 -27.11 -10.21
C TRP A 514 -8.17 -26.67 -9.31
N ASN A 515 -9.40 -26.73 -9.81
CA ASN A 515 -10.60 -26.42 -9.03
C ASN A 515 -10.78 -27.31 -7.79
N LYS A 516 -10.10 -28.48 -7.73
CA LYS A 516 -10.08 -29.38 -6.58
C LYS A 516 -8.79 -29.27 -5.76
N ILE A 517 -7.67 -28.98 -6.41
CA ILE A 517 -6.35 -28.98 -5.79
C ILE A 517 -6.12 -27.68 -5.01
N LEU A 518 -6.34 -26.53 -5.65
CA LEU A 518 -6.00 -25.22 -5.09
C LEU A 518 -6.69 -24.89 -3.76
N PRO A 519 -7.98 -25.25 -3.52
CA PRO A 519 -8.58 -25.05 -2.20
C PRO A 519 -7.83 -25.75 -1.06
N ASN A 520 -7.23 -26.91 -1.31
CA ASN A 520 -6.45 -27.65 -0.32
C ASN A 520 -5.06 -27.02 -0.10
N GLU A 521 -4.55 -26.28 -1.09
CA GLU A 521 -3.30 -25.52 -0.99
C GLU A 521 -3.49 -24.13 -0.36
N GLY A 522 -4.68 -23.84 0.16
CA GLY A 522 -5.01 -22.59 0.86
C GLY A 522 -5.56 -21.48 -0.03
N PHE A 523 -5.89 -21.77 -1.30
CA PHE A 523 -6.55 -20.78 -2.16
C PHE A 523 -8.02 -20.60 -1.78
N LYS A 524 -8.41 -19.35 -1.53
CA LYS A 524 -9.81 -18.96 -1.31
C LYS A 524 -10.54 -18.86 -2.65
N VAL A 525 -11.79 -19.32 -2.68
CA VAL A 525 -12.61 -19.38 -3.88
C VAL A 525 -13.66 -18.29 -3.85
N SER A 526 -13.78 -17.52 -4.93
CA SER A 526 -14.81 -16.49 -5.06
C SER A 526 -16.16 -17.03 -5.52
N ASP A 527 -17.15 -16.14 -5.51
CA ASP A 527 -18.43 -16.34 -6.18
C ASP A 527 -18.28 -16.43 -7.71
N GLU A 528 -19.29 -16.99 -8.39
CA GLU A 528 -19.27 -17.15 -9.84
C GLU A 528 -19.52 -15.84 -10.58
N PHE A 529 -18.67 -15.54 -11.56
CA PHE A 529 -18.87 -14.47 -12.53
C PHE A 529 -18.89 -15.01 -13.97
N ALA A 530 -19.29 -14.17 -14.92
CA ALA A 530 -19.55 -14.59 -16.30
C ALA A 530 -18.47 -14.09 -17.27
N PHE A 531 -18.35 -14.77 -18.40
CA PHE A 531 -17.70 -14.21 -19.58
C PHE A 531 -18.66 -14.24 -20.77
N THR A 532 -18.59 -13.19 -21.56
CA THR A 532 -19.55 -12.89 -22.61
C THR A 532 -18.83 -12.53 -23.91
N ARG A 533 -19.55 -12.63 -25.03
CA ARG A 533 -19.11 -11.99 -26.27
C ARG A 533 -19.27 -10.46 -26.17
N PRO A 534 -18.62 -9.67 -27.02
CA PRO A 534 -18.75 -8.21 -27.01
C PRO A 534 -20.19 -7.72 -27.18
N ASN A 535 -21.07 -8.52 -27.79
CA ASN A 535 -22.49 -8.24 -27.93
C ASN A 535 -23.34 -8.59 -26.68
N GLY A 536 -22.71 -8.90 -25.54
CA GLY A 536 -23.36 -9.20 -24.27
C GLY A 536 -23.92 -10.62 -24.13
N ARG A 537 -23.74 -11.50 -25.14
CA ARG A 537 -24.20 -12.89 -25.05
C ARG A 537 -23.32 -13.69 -24.11
N ASN A 538 -23.90 -14.29 -23.08
CA ASN A 538 -23.21 -15.17 -22.14
C ASN A 538 -22.64 -16.42 -22.86
N VAL A 539 -21.37 -16.71 -22.59
CA VAL A 539 -20.64 -17.86 -23.13
C VAL A 539 -20.38 -18.91 -22.04
N GLY A 540 -20.06 -18.48 -20.83
CA GLY A 540 -19.85 -19.38 -19.69
C GLY A 540 -19.61 -18.61 -18.39
N LYS A 541 -19.20 -19.35 -17.37
CA LYS A 541 -18.93 -18.84 -16.02
C LYS A 541 -17.56 -19.26 -15.51
N MET A 542 -17.01 -18.48 -14.59
CA MET A 542 -15.68 -18.66 -13.99
C MET A 542 -15.72 -18.38 -12.49
N ARG A 543 -14.68 -18.81 -11.79
CA ARG A 543 -14.36 -18.44 -10.41
C ARG A 543 -12.88 -18.10 -10.32
N SER A 544 -12.52 -17.21 -9.42
CA SER A 544 -11.13 -17.01 -9.02
C SER A 544 -10.80 -17.88 -7.81
N TYR A 545 -9.55 -18.34 -7.78
CA TYR A 545 -8.91 -19.05 -6.69
C TYR A 545 -7.70 -18.20 -6.32
N CYS A 546 -7.68 -17.60 -5.14
CA CYS A 546 -6.66 -16.63 -4.72
C CYS A 546 -5.92 -17.06 -3.45
N LYS A 547 -4.60 -16.91 -3.42
CA LYS A 547 -3.74 -17.16 -2.26
C LYS A 547 -2.76 -16.01 -2.08
N THR A 548 -2.57 -15.58 -0.85
CA THR A 548 -1.60 -14.53 -0.52
C THR A 548 -0.22 -15.12 -0.21
N SER A 549 0.85 -14.49 -0.73
CA SER A 549 2.23 -14.93 -0.63
C SER A 549 3.19 -13.76 -0.33
N PRO A 550 4.03 -13.84 0.72
CA PRO A 550 3.88 -14.74 1.87
C PRO A 550 2.51 -14.53 2.55
N GLU A 551 2.06 -15.49 3.35
CA GLU A 551 0.85 -15.27 4.15
C GLU A 551 1.05 -14.01 5.01
N PRO A 552 0.16 -13.01 4.92
CA PRO A 552 0.33 -11.77 5.64
C PRO A 552 0.34 -12.10 7.13
N PRO A 553 1.15 -11.40 7.95
CA PRO A 553 1.14 -11.60 9.38
C PRO A 553 -0.27 -11.34 9.89
N THR A 554 -1.02 -12.42 10.09
CA THR A 554 -2.34 -12.36 10.70
C THR A 554 -2.11 -11.81 12.10
N ALA A 555 -2.89 -10.79 12.50
CA ALA A 555 -2.78 -10.09 13.78
C ALA A 555 -2.21 -11.03 14.85
N ALA A 556 -1.02 -10.69 15.33
CA ALA A 556 -0.13 -11.57 16.07
C ALA A 556 -0.89 -12.57 16.96
N PRO A 557 -0.66 -13.90 16.82
CA PRO A 557 -0.77 -14.75 17.99
C PRO A 557 0.17 -14.14 19.02
N SER A 558 -0.40 -13.70 20.14
CA SER A 558 0.29 -13.15 21.30
C SER A 558 1.69 -13.74 21.42
N SER A 559 2.71 -12.88 21.40
CA SER A 559 4.14 -13.18 21.54
C SER A 559 4.40 -14.55 22.20
N VAL A 560 5.07 -15.46 21.49
CA VAL A 560 5.59 -16.69 22.09
C VAL A 560 6.33 -16.28 23.36
N PRO A 561 5.93 -16.78 24.55
CA PRO A 561 6.52 -16.34 25.80
C PRO A 561 8.02 -16.67 25.78
N THR A 562 8.87 -15.64 25.78
CA THR A 562 10.32 -15.79 25.86
C THR A 562 10.67 -16.19 27.29
N GLY A 563 10.83 -17.49 27.53
CA GLY A 563 11.18 -18.03 28.85
C GLY A 563 12.68 -17.90 29.13
N THR A 564 13.05 -17.58 30.37
CA THR A 564 14.45 -17.67 30.82
C THR A 564 14.81 -19.12 31.14
N LEU A 565 16.00 -19.57 30.73
CA LEU A 565 16.46 -20.93 30.98
C LEU A 565 16.53 -21.25 32.50
N LYS A 566 15.96 -22.38 32.89
CA LYS A 566 15.95 -22.91 34.26
C LYS A 566 16.68 -24.25 34.32
N ASP A 567 17.63 -24.37 35.25
CA ASP A 567 18.41 -25.58 35.52
C ASP A 567 17.90 -26.24 36.82
N TYR A 568 17.39 -27.46 36.71
CA TYR A 568 16.94 -28.28 37.84
C TYR A 568 17.90 -29.45 38.19
N GLY A 569 19.10 -29.45 37.61
CA GLY A 569 20.11 -30.50 37.70
C GLY A 569 19.95 -31.59 36.63
N SER A 570 20.99 -32.43 36.45
CA SER A 570 21.05 -33.52 35.45
C SER A 570 20.04 -34.65 35.67
N THR A 571 19.28 -34.59 36.77
CA THR A 571 18.14 -35.45 37.03
C THR A 571 17.11 -34.58 37.77
N PRO A 572 16.18 -33.94 37.04
CA PRO A 572 15.19 -33.06 37.64
C PRO A 572 14.42 -33.76 38.77
N PRO A 573 14.16 -33.11 39.91
CA PRO A 573 13.42 -33.70 41.01
C PRO A 573 11.97 -33.97 40.60
N THR A 574 11.38 -35.04 41.10
CA THR A 574 9.98 -35.44 40.80
C THR A 574 8.94 -34.36 41.13
N SER A 575 9.27 -33.37 41.95
CA SER A 575 8.40 -32.22 42.25
C SER A 575 8.29 -31.19 41.12
N GLU A 576 9.22 -31.20 40.16
CA GLU A 576 9.28 -30.25 39.03
C GLU A 576 8.89 -30.91 37.70
N LEU A 577 8.48 -32.19 37.72
CA LEU A 577 7.97 -32.90 36.55
C LEU A 577 6.44 -32.71 36.42
N PRO A 578 5.92 -32.49 35.20
CA PRO A 578 6.66 -32.36 33.94
C PRO A 578 7.35 -30.97 33.82
N LEU A 579 8.53 -30.93 33.20
CA LEU A 579 9.34 -29.73 33.01
C LEU A 579 8.61 -28.68 32.16
N GLY A 580 8.61 -27.43 32.61
CA GLY A 580 8.01 -26.32 31.86
C GLY A 580 8.91 -25.79 30.73
N LEU A 581 8.37 -24.83 29.95
CA LEU A 581 9.10 -24.15 28.89
C LEU A 581 10.43 -23.56 29.41
N CYS A 582 11.49 -23.71 28.62
CA CYS A 582 12.87 -23.31 28.92
C CYS A 582 13.46 -23.98 30.18
N SER A 583 13.02 -25.19 30.53
CA SER A 583 13.53 -25.94 31.69
C SER A 583 14.30 -27.19 31.27
N GLY A 584 15.47 -27.40 31.86
CA GLY A 584 16.32 -28.58 31.66
C GLY A 584 16.75 -29.22 32.98
N ASP A 585 17.39 -30.39 32.99
CA ASP A 585 17.92 -31.20 31.88
C ASP A 585 16.89 -32.23 31.38
N CYS A 586 16.34 -32.07 30.16
CA CYS A 586 15.38 -33.05 29.63
C CYS A 586 16.07 -34.16 28.83
N ASP A 587 15.89 -35.42 29.19
CA ASP A 587 16.44 -36.54 28.38
C ASP A 587 15.49 -36.98 27.24
N SER A 588 14.21 -36.58 27.31
CA SER A 588 13.18 -36.95 26.33
C SER A 588 11.99 -35.99 26.40
N SER A 589 11.21 -35.89 25.32
CA SER A 589 10.00 -35.05 25.26
C SER A 589 8.93 -35.47 26.29
N ASP A 590 8.92 -36.73 26.74
CA ASP A 590 7.98 -37.27 27.74
C ASP A 590 8.07 -36.59 29.10
N ILE A 591 9.23 -36.02 29.45
CA ILE A 591 9.41 -35.34 30.72
C ILE A 591 9.11 -33.84 30.63
N CYS A 592 8.76 -33.33 29.45
CA CYS A 592 8.30 -31.98 29.22
C CYS A 592 6.79 -31.84 29.43
N GLY A 593 6.34 -30.62 29.74
CA GLY A 593 4.93 -30.29 29.91
C GLY A 593 4.13 -30.52 28.62
N PRO A 594 2.79 -30.69 28.70
CA PRO A 594 1.96 -30.91 27.53
C PRO A 594 2.21 -29.86 26.43
N GLY A 595 2.46 -30.32 25.20
CA GLY A 595 2.71 -29.45 24.04
C GLY A 595 4.13 -28.87 23.94
N LEU A 596 5.07 -29.34 24.78
CA LEU A 596 6.49 -28.99 24.72
C LEU A 596 7.31 -30.21 24.29
N MET A 597 8.42 -29.97 23.60
CA MET A 597 9.38 -31.02 23.22
C MET A 597 10.72 -30.78 23.88
N CYS A 598 11.50 -31.85 24.04
CA CYS A 598 12.86 -31.72 24.52
C CYS A 598 13.82 -31.33 23.40
N PHE A 599 14.42 -30.14 23.49
CA PHE A 599 15.44 -29.68 22.55
C PHE A 599 16.82 -30.17 22.98
N GLN A 600 17.29 -31.18 22.27
CA GLN A 600 18.61 -31.78 22.41
C GLN A 600 19.67 -30.81 21.87
N ARG A 601 20.71 -30.50 22.65
CA ARG A 601 21.75 -29.56 22.21
C ARG A 601 23.12 -29.85 22.81
N ASP A 602 24.16 -29.55 22.02
CA ASP A 602 25.54 -29.67 22.46
C ASP A 602 26.09 -28.38 23.08
N GLY A 603 26.83 -28.51 24.17
CA GLY A 603 27.53 -27.40 24.80
C GLY A 603 26.61 -26.23 25.18
N LEU A 604 26.90 -25.04 24.67
CA LEU A 604 26.15 -23.81 24.92
C LEU A 604 25.41 -23.31 23.67
N ALA A 605 25.02 -24.24 22.78
CA ALA A 605 24.18 -23.88 21.65
C ALA A 605 22.91 -23.15 22.15
N PRO A 606 22.48 -22.05 21.49
CA PRO A 606 21.28 -21.31 21.88
C PRO A 606 20.05 -22.22 21.90
N VAL A 607 19.16 -22.00 22.87
CA VAL A 607 17.90 -22.73 23.00
C VAL A 607 16.78 -21.95 22.30
N PRO A 608 16.19 -22.46 21.22
CA PRO A 608 15.17 -21.75 20.44
C PRO A 608 13.95 -21.35 21.28
N GLY A 609 13.60 -20.06 21.25
CA GLY A 609 12.50 -19.50 22.04
C GLY A 609 12.81 -19.21 23.51
N CYS A 610 14.07 -19.40 23.95
CA CYS A 610 14.51 -19.17 25.31
C CYS A 610 15.66 -18.15 25.40
N VAL A 611 15.80 -17.51 26.55
CA VAL A 611 16.89 -16.55 26.84
C VAL A 611 17.79 -17.03 27.98
N GLY A 612 19.10 -16.86 27.82
CA GLY A 612 20.16 -17.29 28.73
C GLY A 612 21.14 -18.26 28.08
N ASP A 613 22.32 -18.44 28.69
CA ASP A 613 23.38 -19.29 28.14
C ASP A 613 23.17 -20.80 28.44
N GLY A 614 22.26 -21.13 29.36
CA GLY A 614 22.03 -22.51 29.80
C GLY A 614 23.26 -23.11 30.49
N LYS A 615 23.37 -24.44 30.48
CA LYS A 615 24.51 -25.18 31.04
C LYS A 615 25.07 -26.13 29.99
N SER A 616 26.39 -26.30 29.93
CA SER A 616 26.99 -27.21 28.95
C SER A 616 26.38 -28.59 29.05
N ASP A 617 25.97 -29.15 27.91
CA ASP A 617 25.46 -30.52 27.77
C ASP A 617 24.12 -30.78 28.46
N TYR A 618 23.31 -29.72 28.65
CA TYR A 618 21.93 -29.82 29.17
C TYR A 618 20.92 -29.55 28.06
N ASP A 619 19.82 -30.30 28.07
CA ASP A 619 18.72 -30.16 27.12
C ASP A 619 17.53 -29.45 27.76
N TYR A 620 16.70 -28.78 26.95
CA TYR A 620 15.64 -27.92 27.47
C TYR A 620 14.30 -28.14 26.78
N CYS A 621 13.23 -28.15 27.57
CA CYS A 621 11.88 -28.21 27.03
C CYS A 621 11.54 -26.89 26.30
N ILE A 622 11.27 -26.95 25.00
CA ILE A 622 10.90 -25.80 24.16
C ILE A 622 9.48 -25.96 23.62
N ASP A 623 8.93 -24.87 23.12
CA ASP A 623 7.76 -24.92 22.26
C ASP A 623 8.21 -25.36 20.85
N PRO A 624 7.75 -26.48 20.29
CA PRO A 624 8.16 -26.95 18.96
C PRO A 624 7.99 -25.91 17.84
N ARG A 625 7.12 -24.91 18.06
CA ARG A 625 6.89 -23.80 17.11
C ARG A 625 8.01 -22.76 17.10
N SER A 626 8.97 -22.83 18.02
CA SER A 626 10.17 -21.99 18.02
C SER A 626 11.30 -22.52 17.13
N LEU A 627 11.14 -23.72 16.55
CA LEU A 627 12.10 -24.35 15.63
C LEU A 627 11.79 -24.01 14.17
N ASP A 628 12.84 -24.05 13.33
CA ASP A 628 12.66 -24.03 11.88
C ASP A 628 11.80 -25.24 11.46
N PRO A 629 10.91 -25.10 10.45
CA PRO A 629 10.17 -26.23 9.89
C PRO A 629 11.05 -27.38 9.38
N ASN A 630 12.31 -27.12 9.04
CA ASN A 630 13.25 -28.13 8.55
C ASN A 630 14.11 -28.75 9.65
N ASP A 631 14.06 -28.25 10.89
CA ASP A 631 14.78 -28.86 12.02
C ASP A 631 14.11 -30.19 12.41
N LEU A 632 14.92 -31.21 12.69
CA LEU A 632 14.40 -32.51 13.13
C LEU A 632 13.70 -32.40 14.49
N ARG A 633 12.47 -32.91 14.55
CA ARG A 633 11.60 -32.90 15.73
C ARG A 633 11.34 -34.30 16.23
N ASP A 634 11.54 -34.50 17.52
CA ASP A 634 11.34 -35.79 18.17
C ASP A 634 10.14 -35.77 19.14
N TYR A 635 9.11 -36.54 18.82
CA TYR A 635 7.92 -36.77 19.65
C TYR A 635 7.99 -38.10 20.42
N GLY A 636 9.18 -38.71 20.52
CA GLY A 636 9.43 -39.99 21.18
C GLY A 636 9.16 -41.19 20.28
N GLY A 637 9.75 -42.34 20.60
CA GLY A 637 9.72 -43.57 19.79
C GLY A 637 8.35 -44.25 19.66
N ASN A 638 7.26 -43.59 20.07
CA ASN A 638 5.87 -43.97 19.82
C ASN A 638 4.99 -42.71 19.97
N PRO A 639 4.91 -41.86 18.94
CA PRO A 639 4.12 -40.62 18.98
C PRO A 639 2.66 -40.90 19.35
N SER A 640 2.09 -40.09 20.23
CA SER A 640 0.72 -40.26 20.71
C SER A 640 -0.31 -39.91 19.63
N LYS A 641 -1.56 -40.39 19.78
CA LYS A 641 -2.66 -40.04 18.86
C LYS A 641 -2.96 -38.55 18.77
N THR A 642 -2.51 -37.76 19.75
CA THR A 642 -2.66 -36.31 19.75
C THR A 642 -1.56 -35.58 18.97
N GLU A 643 -0.47 -36.28 18.65
CA GLU A 643 0.67 -35.78 17.86
C GLU A 643 0.61 -36.23 16.40
N LEU A 644 -0.16 -37.29 16.11
CA LEU A 644 -0.44 -37.72 14.74
C LEU A 644 -1.57 -36.87 14.10
N PRO A 645 -1.45 -36.51 12.81
CA PRO A 645 -0.33 -36.81 11.92
C PRO A 645 0.87 -35.87 12.16
N LEU A 646 2.09 -36.43 12.03
CA LEU A 646 3.36 -35.74 12.19
C LEU A 646 3.65 -34.81 11.00
N GLY A 647 4.20 -33.63 11.28
CA GLY A 647 4.62 -32.68 10.24
C GLY A 647 5.96 -33.03 9.58
N LEU A 648 6.41 -32.19 8.65
CA LEU A 648 7.73 -32.31 8.03
C LEU A 648 8.84 -32.35 9.10
N CYS A 649 9.87 -33.16 8.84
CA CYS A 649 11.02 -33.37 9.72
C CYS A 649 10.68 -33.86 11.13
N SER A 650 9.51 -34.51 11.31
CA SER A 650 9.06 -34.99 12.63
C SER A 650 9.07 -36.52 12.70
N GLY A 651 9.61 -37.08 13.78
CA GLY A 651 9.68 -38.52 14.07
C GLY A 651 9.16 -38.84 15.48
N ASP A 652 9.01 -40.11 15.87
CA ASP A 652 9.36 -41.38 15.19
C ASP A 652 8.17 -41.95 14.40
N CYS A 653 8.14 -41.83 13.06
CA CYS A 653 7.05 -42.37 12.26
C CYS A 653 7.22 -43.87 11.99
N ASP A 654 6.21 -44.71 12.20
CA ASP A 654 6.33 -46.15 11.87
C ASP A 654 5.97 -46.46 10.41
N ASN A 655 5.18 -45.59 9.78
CA ASN A 655 4.72 -45.70 8.39
C ASN A 655 4.18 -44.35 7.92
N SER A 656 3.93 -44.21 6.63
CA SER A 656 3.51 -42.93 6.02
C SER A 656 2.14 -42.43 6.49
N ASP A 657 1.26 -43.28 7.04
CA ASP A 657 -0.02 -42.82 7.64
C ASP A 657 0.20 -42.04 8.95
N HIS A 658 1.38 -42.16 9.56
CA HIS A 658 1.75 -41.34 10.72
C HIS A 658 2.14 -39.92 10.32
N CYS A 659 2.36 -39.66 9.02
CA CYS A 659 2.74 -38.35 8.51
C CYS A 659 1.54 -37.54 8.00
N ALA A 660 1.68 -36.22 7.96
CA ALA A 660 0.67 -35.34 7.40
C ALA A 660 0.47 -35.63 5.90
N PRO A 661 -0.73 -35.36 5.33
CA PRO A 661 -1.01 -35.66 3.94
C PRO A 661 0.05 -35.09 2.99
N GLY A 662 0.56 -35.93 2.08
CA GLY A 662 1.61 -35.56 1.12
C GLY A 662 3.04 -35.77 1.62
N LEU A 663 3.24 -36.15 2.88
CA LEU A 663 4.54 -36.54 3.44
C LEU A 663 4.65 -38.06 3.53
N MET A 664 5.88 -38.57 3.47
CA MET A 664 6.17 -39.99 3.66
C MET A 664 7.07 -40.22 4.85
N CYS A 665 6.96 -41.40 5.47
CA CYS A 665 7.85 -41.79 6.53
C CYS A 665 9.19 -42.27 5.96
N PHE A 666 10.26 -41.51 6.21
CA PHE A 666 11.62 -41.90 5.86
C PHE A 666 12.20 -42.82 6.93
N GLN A 667 12.20 -44.10 6.61
CA GLN A 667 12.79 -45.15 7.44
C GLN A 667 14.32 -45.06 7.37
N ARG A 668 15.01 -44.98 8.52
CA ARG A 668 16.47 -44.87 8.55
C ARG A 668 17.13 -45.74 9.62
N GLU A 669 18.33 -46.25 9.30
CA GLU A 669 19.19 -46.92 10.28
C GLU A 669 20.30 -45.98 10.78
N GLY A 670 20.62 -46.09 12.06
CA GLY A 670 21.66 -45.28 12.71
C GLY A 670 21.34 -43.79 12.68
N ASN A 671 22.32 -42.99 12.25
CA ASN A 671 22.20 -41.53 12.12
C ASN A 671 22.24 -41.13 10.64
N THR A 672 21.66 -41.94 9.75
CA THR A 672 21.62 -41.59 8.33
C THR A 672 20.91 -40.23 8.18
N PRO A 673 21.49 -39.25 7.46
CA PRO A 673 20.88 -37.92 7.32
C PRO A 673 19.46 -38.01 6.77
N VAL A 674 18.55 -37.25 7.36
CA VAL A 674 17.15 -37.22 6.95
C VAL A 674 17.01 -36.25 5.76
N PRO A 675 16.55 -36.72 4.58
CA PRO A 675 16.47 -35.90 3.38
C PRO A 675 15.58 -34.67 3.55
N GLY A 676 16.15 -33.49 3.28
CA GLY A 676 15.46 -32.20 3.41
C GLY A 676 15.36 -31.65 4.83
N CYS A 677 15.94 -32.33 5.82
CA CYS A 677 15.91 -31.91 7.22
C CYS A 677 17.31 -31.59 7.75
N VAL A 678 17.35 -30.76 8.80
CA VAL A 678 18.57 -30.31 9.48
C VAL A 678 18.63 -30.92 10.89
N GLY A 679 19.81 -31.44 11.24
CA GLY A 679 20.08 -32.09 12.52
C GLY A 679 20.42 -33.58 12.37
N ASP A 680 20.92 -34.18 13.45
CA ASP A 680 21.29 -35.60 13.49
C ASP A 680 20.10 -36.52 13.83
N GLY A 681 19.09 -35.96 14.51
CA GLY A 681 17.93 -36.68 15.02
C GLY A 681 18.29 -37.75 16.06
N VAL A 682 17.31 -38.54 16.47
CA VAL A 682 17.54 -39.68 17.37
C VAL A 682 17.94 -40.89 16.56
N LYS A 683 19.00 -41.57 17.02
CA LYS A 683 19.52 -42.77 16.36
C LYS A 683 18.40 -43.80 16.18
N ASP A 684 18.29 -44.34 14.96
CA ASP A 684 17.33 -45.37 14.57
C ASP A 684 15.85 -44.88 14.58
N TYR A 685 15.57 -43.56 14.71
CA TYR A 685 14.22 -42.99 14.54
C TYR A 685 13.97 -42.61 13.09
N ASP A 686 12.71 -42.72 12.68
CA ASP A 686 12.20 -42.44 11.35
C ASP A 686 11.47 -41.09 11.32
N TYR A 687 11.53 -40.40 10.19
CA TYR A 687 11.07 -39.02 10.10
C TYR A 687 10.19 -38.77 8.89
N CYS A 688 9.12 -37.99 9.08
CA CYS A 688 8.27 -37.56 7.98
C CYS A 688 9.01 -36.58 7.08
N ILE A 689 9.19 -36.92 5.81
CA ILE A 689 9.85 -36.08 4.80
C ILE A 689 8.90 -35.77 3.66
N ASP A 690 9.23 -34.74 2.89
CA ASP A 690 8.69 -34.58 1.55
C ASP A 690 9.31 -35.66 0.63
N PRO A 691 8.51 -36.53 -0.02
CA PRO A 691 9.00 -37.55 -0.96
C PRO A 691 9.85 -36.99 -2.11
N GLN A 692 9.69 -35.70 -2.44
CA GLN A 692 10.48 -35.03 -3.48
C GLN A 692 11.95 -34.84 -3.10
N ASN A 693 12.27 -34.89 -1.79
CA ASN A 693 13.65 -34.79 -1.30
C ASN A 693 14.45 -36.09 -1.47
N LEU A 694 13.81 -37.18 -1.91
CA LEU A 694 14.47 -38.46 -2.19
C LEU A 694 14.99 -38.54 -3.63
N ASN A 695 16.06 -39.32 -3.82
CA ASN A 695 16.49 -39.68 -5.16
C ASN A 695 15.37 -40.49 -5.85
N PRO A 696 15.12 -40.31 -7.15
CA PRO A 696 14.14 -41.10 -7.90
C PRO A 696 14.36 -42.62 -7.86
N ASN A 697 15.56 -43.08 -7.48
CA ASN A 697 15.86 -44.51 -7.31
C ASN A 697 15.72 -45.01 -5.87
N ASP A 698 15.47 -44.14 -4.89
CA ASP A 698 15.26 -44.57 -3.51
C ASP A 698 13.86 -45.18 -3.36
N LEU A 699 13.74 -46.26 -2.59
CA LEU A 699 12.46 -46.89 -2.33
C LEU A 699 11.53 -45.95 -1.56
N ARG A 700 10.31 -45.77 -2.07
CA ARG A 700 9.23 -45.00 -1.45
C ARG A 700 8.14 -45.96 -0.98
N ASP A 701 7.86 -45.93 0.32
CA ASP A 701 6.83 -46.76 0.93
C ASP A 701 5.64 -45.90 1.35
N TYR A 702 4.55 -46.01 0.60
CA TYR A 702 3.27 -45.36 0.85
C TYR A 702 2.33 -46.23 1.70
N GLY A 703 2.85 -47.30 2.31
CA GLY A 703 2.09 -48.24 3.13
C GLY A 703 1.37 -49.32 2.29
N GLY A 704 0.84 -50.33 2.98
CA GLY A 704 0.20 -51.50 2.34
C GLY A 704 -1.12 -51.23 1.61
N ASN A 705 -1.61 -49.99 1.60
CA ASN A 705 -2.71 -49.53 0.74
C ASN A 705 -2.45 -48.05 0.41
N PRO A 706 -1.67 -47.75 -0.64
CA PRO A 706 -1.41 -46.37 -1.05
C PRO A 706 -2.71 -45.62 -1.30
N SER A 707 -2.79 -44.38 -0.82
CA SER A 707 -4.00 -43.59 -0.93
C SER A 707 -4.20 -43.09 -2.36
N SER A 708 -5.39 -42.60 -2.69
CA SER A 708 -5.67 -42.09 -4.05
C SER A 708 -4.82 -40.89 -4.47
N ILE A 709 -4.09 -40.25 -3.54
CA ILE A 709 -3.15 -39.17 -3.85
C ILE A 709 -1.72 -39.69 -4.13
N ASP A 710 -1.41 -40.91 -3.70
CA ASP A 710 -0.12 -41.59 -3.95
C ASP A 710 -0.15 -42.44 -5.23
N LEU A 711 -1.35 -42.70 -5.77
CA LEU A 711 -1.57 -43.42 -7.03
C LEU A 711 -1.72 -42.44 -8.21
N PRO A 712 -1.09 -42.73 -9.37
CA PRO A 712 -0.30 -43.93 -9.65
C PRO A 712 1.13 -43.85 -9.07
N LEU A 713 1.67 -45.00 -8.67
CA LEU A 713 3.00 -45.14 -8.06
C LEU A 713 4.11 -44.96 -9.11
N GLY A 714 5.00 -44.02 -8.84
CA GLY A 714 6.20 -43.78 -9.65
C GLY A 714 7.28 -44.88 -9.50
N LEU A 715 8.41 -44.71 -10.19
CA LEU A 715 9.53 -45.63 -10.11
C LEU A 715 9.99 -45.78 -8.65
N CYS A 716 10.30 -47.02 -8.24
CA CYS A 716 10.70 -47.34 -6.87
C CYS A 716 9.66 -47.03 -5.78
N SER A 717 8.38 -46.88 -6.13
CA SER A 717 7.29 -46.61 -5.18
C SER A 717 6.40 -47.84 -4.96
N GLY A 718 6.07 -48.13 -3.70
CA GLY A 718 5.18 -49.23 -3.26
C GLY A 718 4.25 -48.78 -2.12
N ASP A 719 3.32 -49.60 -1.63
CA ASP A 719 3.06 -51.01 -1.99
C ASP A 719 2.08 -51.14 -3.18
N CYS A 720 2.52 -51.77 -4.27
CA CYS A 720 1.66 -52.01 -5.44
C CYS A 720 1.06 -53.42 -5.37
N ASP A 721 -0.26 -53.56 -5.55
CA ASP A 721 -0.91 -54.87 -5.62
C ASP A 721 -0.90 -55.43 -7.04
N ASP A 722 -1.11 -54.57 -8.03
CA ASP A 722 -0.98 -54.88 -9.44
C ASP A 722 -0.45 -53.67 -10.23
N SER A 723 -0.25 -53.85 -11.53
CA SER A 723 0.34 -52.81 -12.38
C SER A 723 -0.58 -51.62 -12.65
N ASP A 724 -1.87 -51.70 -12.30
CA ASP A 724 -2.79 -50.56 -12.42
C ASP A 724 -2.57 -49.55 -11.28
N HIS A 725 -1.85 -49.94 -10.22
CA HIS A 725 -1.39 -49.03 -9.18
C HIS A 725 -0.14 -48.24 -9.59
N CYS A 726 0.52 -48.57 -10.71
CA CYS A 726 1.78 -47.93 -11.12
C CYS A 726 1.57 -46.90 -12.25
N ASP A 727 2.48 -45.93 -12.32
CA ASP A 727 2.55 -44.96 -13.41
C ASP A 727 2.71 -45.63 -14.78
N GLU A 728 2.25 -44.92 -15.83
CA GLU A 728 2.27 -45.44 -17.19
C GLU A 728 3.70 -45.80 -17.63
N GLY A 729 3.88 -47.07 -18.02
CA GLY A 729 5.19 -47.61 -18.41
C GLY A 729 5.96 -48.32 -17.29
N LEU A 730 5.45 -48.32 -16.07
CA LEU A 730 5.96 -49.11 -14.96
C LEU A 730 5.13 -50.37 -14.78
N VAL A 731 5.74 -51.39 -14.15
CA VAL A 731 5.08 -52.64 -13.80
C VAL A 731 5.30 -52.91 -12.33
N CYS A 732 4.25 -53.34 -11.65
CA CYS A 732 4.35 -53.68 -10.24
C CYS A 732 5.30 -54.87 -10.06
N PHE A 733 6.39 -54.65 -9.32
CA PHE A 733 7.36 -55.69 -9.00
C PHE A 733 6.98 -56.36 -7.68
N GLN A 734 6.23 -57.46 -7.79
CA GLN A 734 5.89 -58.29 -6.64
C GLN A 734 7.14 -58.99 -6.08
N ARG A 735 7.50 -58.67 -4.84
CA ARG A 735 8.72 -59.14 -4.16
C ARG A 735 8.37 -60.04 -2.98
N GLU A 736 9.14 -61.11 -2.74
CA GLU A 736 8.99 -61.93 -1.53
C GLU A 736 10.04 -61.51 -0.48
N GLY A 737 9.59 -61.05 0.68
CA GLY A 737 10.47 -60.51 1.73
C GLY A 737 11.27 -59.30 1.24
N ASN A 738 12.51 -59.13 1.72
CA ASN A 738 13.35 -57.97 1.38
C ASN A 738 14.17 -58.23 0.11
N THR A 739 13.56 -58.87 -0.89
CA THR A 739 14.24 -59.06 -2.18
C THR A 739 14.44 -57.68 -2.83
N PRO A 740 15.68 -57.33 -3.27
CA PRO A 740 15.94 -56.00 -3.82
C PRO A 740 15.08 -55.73 -5.06
N VAL A 741 14.51 -54.52 -5.13
CA VAL A 741 13.72 -54.08 -6.29
C VAL A 741 14.71 -53.65 -7.39
N PRO A 742 14.63 -54.22 -8.62
CA PRO A 742 15.58 -53.91 -9.68
C PRO A 742 15.60 -52.41 -10.03
N GLY A 743 16.78 -51.79 -9.92
CA GLY A 743 16.96 -50.36 -10.23
C GLY A 743 16.70 -49.42 -9.05
N CYS A 744 16.27 -49.95 -7.90
CA CYS A 744 15.99 -49.16 -6.70
C CYS A 744 17.01 -49.42 -5.58
N VAL A 745 17.11 -48.46 -4.68
CA VAL A 745 18.01 -48.44 -3.52
C VAL A 745 17.18 -48.37 -2.24
N GLY A 746 17.52 -49.22 -1.26
CA GLY A 746 16.81 -49.34 0.02
C GLY A 746 16.35 -50.77 0.26
N ASP A 747 16.06 -51.09 1.53
CA ASP A 747 15.68 -52.45 1.94
C ASP A 747 14.16 -52.69 1.87
N GLY A 748 13.36 -51.61 1.96
CA GLY A 748 11.89 -51.60 1.92
C GLY A 748 11.24 -52.43 3.02
N VAL A 749 10.01 -52.09 3.41
CA VAL A 749 9.32 -52.80 4.50
C VAL A 749 8.57 -54.04 3.98
N LYS A 750 8.22 -54.95 4.88
CA LYS A 750 7.76 -56.32 4.59
C LYS A 750 6.25 -56.48 4.62
#